data_AF-A0A453F8D2-F1
#
_entry.id   AF-A0A453F8D2-F1
#
_cell.length_a   1.000
_cell.length_b   1.000
_cell.length_c   1.000
_cell.angle_alpha   90.00
_cell.angle_beta   90.00
_cell.angle_gamma   90.00
#
_symmetry.space_group_name_H-M   'P 1'
#
loop_
_entity.id
_entity.type
_entity.pdbx_description
1 polymer ?
#
loop_
_entity_poly.entity_id
_entity_poly.type
_entity_poly.pdbx_seq_one_letter_code
_entity_poly.pdbx_strand_id
1 'polypeptide(L)'
;FHHYTHRLEENVSTKETLLLTEREQNASTSKLLAEEQLKIAELIKNIEEAHRKSDSLQTTIERLEEDGTAKDVLLLTEKQAHEATRKTLVEAQERNEELLKKIHDDDKNILQLQFTIQRLEENTATKENLLLREREQNDATTKSQIESQERSEELLKKFVDVDRKIDLLQDSIERLGESSTTKDALLLSERQEKDAMKKELAEAGEKNGELLMKIEDTNEKIEHLQNTIIKLEEDIAAKDVSLEAARQENDSIRKSLTEAQERNEELLRKISDNEYRIHLLQDTVQKIQVDAISRLSSFVMEKQDSDVAKRALTEAQERNEDLLKRNEDLLNRNNDLVKKIEESGKVITHLQESLQRIEGKAANLEADNHVLRQQAAATPPSTAKSPPSRSKITRIHRSPENGHVLNGELRQAEMRPSAGMPEATPPIGNAPNSSNQKDFEHGEKLQRVLNQKHQPQQPQDDQQWLLTCIPQYLGFSGSKPVATLLIYQCLLHWRSFEAMKTGVFDRILHAINSAIEAEHDVRTLAYWLSNLSALTVLLQRSFKTTRTALSTPQRRRFSSERTFHTSQTSNAGLAYLGGQSVVGATGLPQVEAKYPALLFKQQLVDLIEKVYGMISDSVKKELNPLLELCIQDPRTSHSNLAKSNTNGLGQQNQLAHWLNIVKVLANYLDVLKANHVPSILVHKLFVQIFSLIDVQLFNRLLLRRECCSFSNGEYVKAGLAELKHWSDNATREFAGSAWEALKHIRQAVDFLVISLKPMRTLREIRADVCQALSIQQLERIVGMYLDDVNGSNTISAEFASSLKAAAREEANTVTTFSILLDDDSSIPFSLDDITKTMPIIEMADDDLLRFVRENPGFAFLLQRGE
;
A
#
# COMPACT_ATOMS: atom_id res chain seq x y z
N PHE A 1 210.21 34.96 -18.28
CA PHE A 1 209.62 35.55 -17.05
C PHE A 1 208.40 36.42 -17.36
N HIS A 2 208.55 37.54 -18.07
CA HIS A 2 207.48 38.55 -18.32
C HIS A 2 206.11 37.99 -18.77
N HIS A 3 206.07 36.93 -19.58
CA HIS A 3 204.82 36.34 -20.09
C HIS A 3 204.01 35.52 -19.04
N TYR A 4 204.48 35.43 -17.80
CA TYR A 4 203.79 34.71 -16.71
C TYR A 4 203.02 35.65 -15.75
N THR A 5 203.53 36.86 -15.49
CA THR A 5 202.89 37.83 -14.59
C THR A 5 201.60 38.40 -15.15
N HIS A 6 201.59 38.85 -16.41
CA HIS A 6 200.39 39.38 -17.08
C HIS A 6 199.20 38.39 -17.02
N ARG A 7 199.49 37.09 -17.14
CA ARG A 7 198.48 36.02 -17.11
C ARG A 7 197.95 35.74 -15.70
N LEU A 8 198.61 36.21 -14.64
CA LEU A 8 198.11 36.12 -13.27
C LEU A 8 197.21 37.31 -12.94
N GLU A 9 197.61 38.53 -13.32
CA GLU A 9 196.81 39.75 -13.13
C GLU A 9 195.45 39.66 -13.86
N GLU A 10 195.47 39.13 -15.10
CA GLU A 10 194.28 38.84 -15.91
C GLU A 10 193.37 37.76 -15.28
N ASN A 11 193.95 36.77 -14.60
CA ASN A 11 193.21 35.75 -13.83
C ASN A 11 192.67 36.25 -12.48
N VAL A 12 193.25 37.30 -11.89
CA VAL A 12 192.70 37.95 -10.68
C VAL A 12 191.52 38.84 -11.07
N SER A 13 191.67 39.70 -12.08
CA SER A 13 190.62 40.61 -12.56
C SER A 13 189.35 39.86 -13.03
N THR A 14 189.53 38.75 -13.77
CA THR A 14 188.41 37.88 -14.18
C THR A 14 187.74 37.16 -13.01
N LYS A 15 188.45 36.93 -11.89
CA LYS A 15 187.89 36.30 -10.69
C LYS A 15 187.21 37.31 -9.76
N GLU A 16 187.72 38.53 -9.65
CA GLU A 16 187.06 39.61 -8.90
C GLU A 16 185.77 40.06 -9.57
N THR A 17 185.75 40.16 -10.91
CA THR A 17 184.52 40.44 -11.67
C THR A 17 183.47 39.33 -11.52
N LEU A 18 183.87 38.05 -11.57
CA LEU A 18 182.97 36.93 -11.24
C LEU A 18 182.40 37.00 -9.82
N LEU A 19 183.22 37.32 -8.83
CA LEU A 19 182.78 37.39 -7.43
C LEU A 19 181.88 38.62 -7.18
N LEU A 20 182.06 39.70 -7.96
CA LEU A 20 181.13 40.83 -7.98
C LEU A 20 179.77 40.43 -8.56
N THR A 21 179.73 39.77 -9.72
CA THR A 21 178.45 39.32 -10.32
C THR A 21 177.75 38.27 -9.48
N GLU A 22 178.48 37.37 -8.81
CA GLU A 22 177.91 36.44 -7.83
C GLU A 22 177.25 37.16 -6.64
N ARG A 23 177.85 38.25 -6.15
CA ARG A 23 177.27 39.07 -5.07
C ARG A 23 176.04 39.84 -5.53
N GLU A 24 176.06 40.41 -6.74
CA GLU A 24 174.89 41.08 -7.33
C GLU A 24 173.75 40.09 -7.59
N GLN A 25 174.06 38.89 -8.08
CA GLN A 25 173.07 37.82 -8.28
C GLN A 25 172.49 37.33 -6.94
N ASN A 26 173.31 37.15 -5.90
CA ASN A 26 172.84 36.78 -4.56
C ASN A 26 172.03 37.91 -3.87
N ALA A 27 172.36 39.18 -4.09
CA ALA A 27 171.55 40.30 -3.63
C ALA A 27 170.18 40.34 -4.35
N SER A 28 170.18 40.08 -5.66
CA SER A 28 168.96 39.98 -6.49
C SER A 28 168.06 38.83 -6.06
N THR A 29 168.60 37.61 -5.88
CA THR A 29 167.82 36.45 -5.41
C THR A 29 167.35 36.62 -3.97
N SER A 30 168.15 37.24 -3.09
CA SER A 30 167.70 37.57 -1.72
C SER A 30 166.56 38.59 -1.71
N LYS A 31 166.56 39.58 -2.63
CA LYS A 31 165.47 40.55 -2.77
C LYS A 31 164.20 39.87 -3.30
N LEU A 32 164.32 39.03 -4.34
CA LEU A 32 163.21 38.24 -4.86
C LEU A 32 162.64 37.30 -3.78
N LEU A 33 163.48 36.65 -2.98
CA LEU A 33 163.04 35.80 -1.87
C LEU A 33 162.24 36.59 -0.82
N ALA A 34 162.64 37.82 -0.49
CA ALA A 34 161.88 38.69 0.41
C ALA A 34 160.54 39.15 -0.20
N GLU A 35 160.50 39.44 -1.50
CA GLU A 35 159.26 39.78 -2.21
C GLU A 35 158.29 38.60 -2.29
N GLU A 36 158.77 37.37 -2.54
CA GLU A 36 157.94 36.17 -2.48
C GLU A 36 157.51 35.83 -1.05
N GLN A 37 158.35 36.05 -0.02
CA GLN A 37 157.94 35.89 1.38
C GLN A 37 156.82 36.87 1.78
N LEU A 38 156.85 38.12 1.28
CA LEU A 38 155.75 39.07 1.48
C LEU A 38 154.46 38.61 0.79
N LYS A 39 154.53 38.11 -0.46
CA LYS A 39 153.37 37.52 -1.16
C LYS A 39 152.82 36.30 -0.41
N ILE A 40 153.68 35.44 0.12
CA ILE A 40 153.26 34.28 0.92
C ILE A 40 152.56 34.73 2.20
N ALA A 41 153.08 35.75 2.91
CA ALA A 41 152.42 36.30 4.10
C ALA A 41 151.05 36.93 3.78
N GLU A 42 150.93 37.65 2.66
CA GLU A 42 149.66 38.21 2.19
C GLU A 42 148.66 37.11 1.78
N LEU A 43 149.12 36.06 1.09
CA LEU A 43 148.30 34.88 0.76
C LEU A 43 147.82 34.15 2.04
N ILE A 44 148.69 33.96 3.04
CA ILE A 44 148.30 33.37 4.34
C ILE A 44 147.21 34.23 5.00
N LYS A 45 147.36 35.55 5.05
CA LYS A 45 146.35 36.46 5.60
C LYS A 45 145.01 36.37 4.83
N ASN A 46 145.06 36.30 3.51
CA ASN A 46 143.86 36.16 2.67
C ASN A 46 143.19 34.80 2.87
N ILE A 47 143.97 33.74 3.07
CA ILE A 47 143.48 32.40 3.44
C ILE A 47 142.83 32.43 4.83
N GLU A 48 143.43 33.04 5.85
CA GLU A 48 142.81 33.20 7.16
C GLU A 48 141.49 33.98 7.09
N GLU A 49 141.41 35.05 6.29
CA GLU A 49 140.18 35.81 6.10
C GLU A 49 139.10 34.99 5.36
N ALA A 50 139.49 34.18 4.37
CA ALA A 50 138.61 33.24 3.70
C ALA A 50 138.10 32.14 4.64
N HIS A 51 138.94 31.62 5.54
CA HIS A 51 138.53 30.68 6.59
C HIS A 51 137.51 31.33 7.54
N ARG A 52 137.81 32.51 8.11
CA ARG A 52 136.85 33.24 8.99
C ARG A 52 135.50 33.52 8.29
N LYS A 53 135.52 33.76 6.97
CA LYS A 53 134.30 33.90 6.16
C LYS A 53 133.58 32.56 5.95
N SER A 54 134.32 31.48 5.71
CA SER A 54 133.78 30.12 5.62
C SER A 54 133.12 29.69 6.93
N ASP A 55 133.77 29.94 8.08
CA ASP A 55 133.24 29.62 9.41
C ASP A 55 131.94 30.40 9.68
N SER A 56 131.91 31.70 9.37
CA SER A 56 130.72 32.56 9.51
C SER A 56 129.56 32.14 8.59
N LEU A 57 129.87 31.67 7.38
CA LEU A 57 128.89 31.10 6.46
C LEU A 57 128.38 29.74 6.97
N GLN A 58 129.24 28.87 7.46
CA GLN A 58 128.89 27.58 8.06
C GLN A 58 127.93 27.75 9.24
N THR A 59 128.27 28.62 10.21
CA THR A 59 127.38 28.97 11.34
C THR A 59 126.07 29.65 10.90
N THR A 60 125.99 30.14 9.66
CA THR A 60 124.76 30.71 9.10
C THR A 60 123.94 29.67 8.33
N ILE A 61 124.58 28.68 7.70
CA ILE A 61 123.92 27.50 7.12
C ILE A 61 123.29 26.67 8.24
N GLU A 62 124.04 26.34 9.28
CA GLU A 62 123.56 25.58 10.45
C GLU A 62 122.31 26.23 11.07
N ARG A 63 122.32 27.55 11.26
CA ARG A 63 121.17 28.31 11.78
C ARG A 63 119.95 28.31 10.83
N LEU A 64 120.16 28.23 9.52
CA LEU A 64 119.10 28.14 8.51
C LEU A 64 118.54 26.71 8.41
N GLU A 65 119.35 25.69 8.68
CA GLU A 65 118.92 24.30 8.80
C GLU A 65 118.13 24.08 10.11
N GLU A 66 118.54 24.71 11.22
CA GLU A 66 117.76 24.78 12.47
C GLU A 66 116.41 25.50 12.29
N ASP A 67 116.39 26.67 11.66
CA ASP A 67 115.15 27.41 11.35
C ASP A 67 114.25 26.66 10.36
N GLY A 68 114.83 25.98 9.37
CA GLY A 68 114.10 25.11 8.44
C GLY A 68 113.43 23.93 9.14
N THR A 69 114.19 23.17 9.94
CA THR A 69 113.65 22.03 10.70
C THR A 69 112.62 22.46 11.75
N ALA A 70 112.81 23.61 12.40
CA ALA A 70 111.81 24.18 13.31
C ALA A 70 110.50 24.52 12.57
N LYS A 71 110.56 25.07 11.35
CA LYS A 71 109.40 25.36 10.50
C LYS A 71 108.70 24.10 10.01
N ASP A 72 109.43 23.06 9.62
CA ASP A 72 108.86 21.76 9.24
C ASP A 72 108.13 21.09 10.42
N VAL A 73 108.71 21.16 11.63
CA VAL A 73 108.05 20.67 12.87
C VAL A 73 106.77 21.48 13.14
N LEU A 74 106.82 22.81 13.06
CA LEU A 74 105.62 23.65 13.24
C LEU A 74 104.53 23.31 12.22
N LEU A 75 104.87 23.21 10.93
CA LEU A 75 103.95 22.84 9.86
C LEU A 75 103.36 21.45 10.06
N LEU A 76 104.12 20.50 10.62
CA LEU A 76 103.60 19.17 10.98
C LEU A 76 102.58 19.26 12.13
N THR A 77 102.87 20.04 13.17
CA THR A 77 101.93 20.25 14.29
C THR A 77 100.66 20.99 13.88
N GLU A 78 100.76 21.98 12.97
CA GLU A 78 99.61 22.69 12.42
C GLU A 78 98.72 21.75 11.58
N LYS A 79 99.32 20.91 10.72
CA LYS A 79 98.60 19.86 9.98
C LYS A 79 97.88 18.87 10.90
N GLN A 80 98.54 18.43 11.97
CA GLN A 80 97.93 17.54 12.97
C GLN A 80 96.77 18.21 13.73
N ALA A 81 96.91 19.48 14.11
CA ALA A 81 95.86 20.25 14.75
C ALA A 81 94.66 20.49 13.81
N HIS A 82 94.91 20.81 12.54
CA HIS A 82 93.87 20.95 11.52
C HIS A 82 93.18 19.60 11.24
N GLU A 83 93.91 18.48 11.21
CA GLU A 83 93.32 17.15 11.03
C GLU A 83 92.46 16.74 12.23
N ALA A 84 92.93 16.97 13.46
CA ALA A 84 92.14 16.74 14.67
C ALA A 84 90.85 17.59 14.66
N THR A 85 90.95 18.87 14.31
CA THR A 85 89.81 19.79 14.18
C THR A 85 88.82 19.29 13.10
N ARG A 86 89.34 18.89 11.93
CA ARG A 86 88.55 18.31 10.82
C ARG A 86 87.82 17.05 11.27
N LYS A 87 88.46 16.16 12.04
CA LYS A 87 87.84 14.96 12.60
C LYS A 87 86.70 15.31 13.56
N THR A 88 86.92 16.24 14.50
CA THR A 88 85.87 16.69 15.42
C THR A 88 84.70 17.37 14.72
N LEU A 89 84.94 18.06 13.59
CA LEU A 89 83.88 18.67 12.77
C LEU A 89 83.03 17.60 12.08
N VAL A 90 83.66 16.58 11.48
CA VAL A 90 82.92 15.45 10.85
C VAL A 90 82.09 14.70 11.90
N GLU A 91 82.67 14.35 13.05
CA GLU A 91 81.91 13.71 14.13
C GLU A 91 80.78 14.60 14.71
N ALA A 92 80.86 15.92 14.56
CA ALA A 92 79.77 16.83 14.92
C ALA A 92 78.69 16.90 13.83
N GLN A 93 79.07 16.82 12.55
CA GLN A 93 78.15 16.73 11.42
C GLN A 93 77.35 15.42 11.46
N GLU A 94 78.01 14.28 11.67
CA GLU A 94 77.35 12.96 11.81
C GLU A 94 76.31 12.95 12.94
N ARG A 95 76.63 13.52 14.11
CA ARG A 95 75.68 13.66 15.23
C ARG A 95 74.53 14.62 14.91
N ASN A 96 74.77 15.69 14.16
CA ASN A 96 73.70 16.59 13.72
C ASN A 96 72.77 15.93 12.70
N GLU A 97 73.29 15.09 11.79
CA GLU A 97 72.48 14.29 10.87
C GLU A 97 71.64 13.23 11.60
N GLU A 98 72.20 12.55 12.61
CA GLU A 98 71.45 11.64 13.48
C GLU A 98 70.32 12.36 14.25
N LEU A 99 70.61 13.54 14.81
CA LEU A 99 69.61 14.36 15.49
C LEU A 99 68.53 14.88 14.54
N LEU A 100 68.88 15.34 13.33
CA LEU A 100 67.91 15.74 12.30
C LEU A 100 66.99 14.59 11.88
N LYS A 101 67.56 13.39 11.69
CA LYS A 101 66.76 12.19 11.41
C LYS A 101 65.81 11.87 12.56
N LYS A 102 66.29 11.92 13.81
CA LYS A 102 65.45 11.69 14.98
C LYS A 102 64.31 12.72 15.09
N ILE A 103 64.59 13.99 14.86
CA ILE A 103 63.56 15.05 14.82
C ILE A 103 62.50 14.72 13.76
N HIS A 104 62.90 14.25 12.58
CA HIS A 104 61.95 13.87 11.53
C HIS A 104 61.10 12.63 11.88
N ASP A 105 61.68 11.63 12.55
CA ASP A 105 60.94 10.47 13.07
C ASP A 105 59.98 10.89 14.22
N ASP A 106 60.38 11.83 15.09
CA ASP A 106 59.55 12.38 16.16
C ASP A 106 58.41 13.30 15.62
N ASP A 107 58.68 14.14 14.61
CA ASP A 107 57.66 14.93 13.89
C ASP A 107 56.58 14.02 13.26
N LYS A 108 57.00 12.91 12.65
CA LYS A 108 56.11 11.89 12.09
C LYS A 108 55.26 11.22 13.17
N ASN A 109 55.82 10.96 14.35
CA ASN A 109 55.06 10.47 15.50
C ASN A 109 54.04 11.51 16.00
N ILE A 110 54.41 12.79 16.02
CA ILE A 110 53.51 13.91 16.39
C ILE A 110 52.34 14.01 15.40
N LEU A 111 52.59 13.93 14.09
CA LEU A 111 51.54 13.90 13.05
C LEU A 111 50.59 12.71 13.23
N GLN A 112 51.10 11.52 13.56
CA GLN A 112 50.27 10.33 13.82
C GLN A 112 49.44 10.47 15.10
N LEU A 113 49.98 11.12 16.14
CA LEU A 113 49.24 11.46 17.36
C LEU A 113 48.16 12.52 17.10
N GLN A 114 48.45 13.56 16.33
CA GLN A 114 47.47 14.60 15.94
C GLN A 114 46.28 13.98 15.19
N PHE A 115 46.53 13.12 14.18
CA PHE A 115 45.45 12.41 13.47
C PHE A 115 44.64 11.49 14.41
N THR A 116 45.30 10.89 15.40
CA THR A 116 44.63 10.05 16.42
C THR A 116 43.75 10.90 17.34
N ILE A 117 44.20 12.09 17.75
CA ILE A 117 43.43 13.04 18.56
C ILE A 117 42.22 13.55 17.78
N GLN A 118 42.40 14.03 16.55
CA GLN A 118 41.32 14.52 15.69
C GLN A 118 40.20 13.49 15.53
N ARG A 119 40.55 12.22 15.30
CA ARG A 119 39.59 11.10 15.21
C ARG A 119 38.89 10.80 16.55
N LEU A 120 39.54 11.04 17.69
CA LEU A 120 38.92 10.90 19.02
C LEU A 120 37.99 12.08 19.35
N GLU A 121 38.33 13.29 18.93
CA GLU A 121 37.47 14.47 19.02
C GLU A 121 36.21 14.30 18.18
N GLU A 122 36.35 13.84 16.92
CA GLU A 122 35.23 13.48 16.04
C GLU A 122 34.36 12.35 16.63
N ASN A 123 34.98 11.31 17.22
CA ASN A 123 34.27 10.24 17.91
C ASN A 123 33.51 10.74 19.16
N THR A 124 34.02 11.79 19.82
CA THR A 124 33.39 12.40 20.99
C THR A 124 32.21 13.29 20.57
N ALA A 125 32.41 14.17 19.59
CA ALA A 125 31.36 15.03 19.04
C ALA A 125 30.21 14.21 18.44
N THR A 126 30.49 13.09 17.76
CA THR A 126 29.44 12.19 17.24
C THR A 126 28.67 11.48 18.36
N LYS A 127 29.32 11.10 19.46
CA LYS A 127 28.63 10.57 20.67
C LYS A 127 27.76 11.61 21.35
N GLU A 128 28.23 12.85 21.50
CA GLU A 128 27.45 13.94 22.08
C GLU A 128 26.20 14.25 21.23
N ASN A 129 26.35 14.25 19.89
CA ASN A 129 25.22 14.39 18.97
C ASN A 129 24.23 13.20 19.04
N LEU A 130 24.72 11.97 19.28
CA LEU A 130 23.85 10.81 19.49
C LEU A 130 23.06 10.91 20.79
N LEU A 131 23.72 11.29 21.90
CA LEU A 131 23.07 11.51 23.20
C LEU A 131 22.04 12.64 23.16
N LEU A 132 22.30 13.71 22.39
CA LEU A 132 21.33 14.79 22.18
C LEU A 132 20.08 14.30 21.44
N ARG A 133 20.25 13.55 20.35
CA ARG A 133 19.11 12.96 19.60
C ARG A 133 18.35 11.91 20.41
N GLU A 134 19.04 11.11 21.21
CA GLU A 134 18.41 10.15 22.12
C GLU A 134 17.54 10.87 23.15
N ARG A 135 18.02 12.00 23.70
CA ARG A 135 17.24 12.85 24.59
C ARG A 135 16.03 13.48 23.88
N GLU A 136 16.21 14.07 22.71
CA GLU A 136 15.12 14.64 21.91
C GLU A 136 14.06 13.58 21.55
N GLN A 137 14.48 12.35 21.24
CA GLN A 137 13.59 11.22 20.99
C GLN A 137 12.86 10.76 22.27
N ASN A 138 13.53 10.74 23.42
CA ASN A 138 12.92 10.40 24.71
C ASN A 138 11.91 11.48 25.16
N ASP A 139 12.20 12.76 24.94
CA ASP A 139 11.28 13.86 25.21
C ASP A 139 10.06 13.80 24.25
N ALA A 140 10.28 13.49 22.96
CA ALA A 140 9.21 13.34 21.96
C ALA A 140 8.32 12.11 22.21
N THR A 141 8.90 10.96 22.58
CA THR A 141 8.13 9.76 22.94
C THR A 141 7.35 9.95 24.23
N THR A 142 7.94 10.61 25.24
CA THR A 142 7.25 11.00 26.47
C THR A 142 6.05 11.91 26.19
N LYS A 143 6.22 12.94 25.34
CA LYS A 143 5.12 13.81 24.91
C LYS A 143 4.03 13.02 24.17
N SER A 144 4.41 12.17 23.22
CA SER A 144 3.46 11.32 22.47
C SER A 144 2.66 10.39 23.39
N GLN A 145 3.31 9.83 24.42
CA GLN A 145 2.66 8.98 25.40
C GLN A 145 1.72 9.75 26.34
N ILE A 146 2.05 11.00 26.71
CA ILE A 146 1.12 11.90 27.42
C ILE A 146 -0.10 12.21 26.55
N GLU A 147 0.08 12.62 25.30
CA GLU A 147 -1.06 12.89 24.40
C GLU A 147 -1.91 11.61 24.12
N SER A 148 -1.29 10.42 24.15
CA SER A 148 -2.00 9.14 24.04
C SER A 148 -2.81 8.82 25.30
N GLN A 149 -2.24 9.09 26.49
CA GLN A 149 -2.93 8.97 27.78
C GLN A 149 -4.13 9.92 27.86
N GLU A 150 -3.97 11.20 27.50
CA GLU A 150 -5.05 12.18 27.47
C GLU A 150 -6.20 11.74 26.53
N ARG A 151 -5.89 11.23 25.33
CA ARG A 151 -6.89 10.67 24.41
C ARG A 151 -7.58 9.43 24.98
N SER A 152 -6.86 8.60 25.73
CA SER A 152 -7.42 7.41 26.39
C SER A 152 -8.37 7.78 27.52
N GLU A 153 -8.05 8.81 28.31
CA GLU A 153 -8.91 9.35 29.35
C GLU A 153 -10.17 10.06 28.77
N GLU A 154 -10.03 10.77 27.65
CA GLU A 154 -11.18 11.34 26.94
C GLU A 154 -12.10 10.26 26.36
N LEU A 155 -11.55 9.15 25.86
CA LEU A 155 -12.31 7.98 25.44
C LEU A 155 -13.01 7.28 26.62
N LEU A 156 -12.31 7.09 27.75
CA LEU A 156 -12.89 6.49 28.95
C LEU A 156 -14.08 7.31 29.47
N LYS A 157 -13.98 8.64 29.43
CA LYS A 157 -15.10 9.54 29.75
C LYS A 157 -16.27 9.39 28.78
N LYS A 158 -16.01 9.22 27.48
CA LYS A 158 -17.05 8.95 26.47
C LYS A 158 -17.72 7.59 26.69
N PHE A 159 -17.00 6.56 27.15
CA PHE A 159 -17.60 5.29 27.56
C PHE A 159 -18.55 5.46 28.74
N VAL A 160 -18.16 6.17 29.81
CA VAL A 160 -19.07 6.45 30.94
C VAL A 160 -20.35 7.19 30.52
N ASP A 161 -20.27 8.10 29.55
CA ASP A 161 -21.44 8.80 28.97
C ASP A 161 -22.21 7.98 27.92
N VAL A 162 -21.70 6.81 27.51
CA VAL A 162 -22.42 5.77 26.74
C VAL A 162 -23.09 4.77 27.68
N ASP A 163 -22.42 4.31 28.72
CA ASP A 163 -22.97 3.40 29.74
C ASP A 163 -24.22 4.01 30.38
N ARG A 164 -24.15 5.28 30.77
CA ARG A 164 -25.33 6.07 31.24
C ARG A 164 -26.49 6.11 30.25
N LYS A 165 -26.23 6.05 28.94
CA LYS A 165 -27.28 6.00 27.91
C LYS A 165 -27.83 4.59 27.73
N ILE A 166 -26.99 3.56 27.92
CA ILE A 166 -27.43 2.16 27.97
C ILE A 166 -28.37 1.99 29.18
N ASP A 167 -28.01 2.47 30.37
CA ASP A 167 -28.87 2.46 31.55
C ASP A 167 -30.24 3.11 31.28
N LEU A 168 -30.25 4.33 30.72
CA LEU A 168 -31.49 5.07 30.40
C LEU A 168 -32.32 4.40 29.30
N LEU A 169 -31.68 3.74 28.32
CA LEU A 169 -32.38 2.94 27.31
C LEU A 169 -32.95 1.66 27.93
N GLN A 170 -32.24 1.04 28.87
CA GLN A 170 -32.66 -0.19 29.53
C GLN A 170 -33.85 0.04 30.47
N ASP A 171 -33.83 1.11 31.29
CA ASP A 171 -34.99 1.62 32.05
C ASP A 171 -36.17 1.99 31.13
N SER A 172 -35.91 2.45 29.91
CA SER A 172 -36.97 2.71 28.91
C SER A 172 -37.53 1.42 28.28
N ILE A 173 -36.71 0.39 28.07
CA ILE A 173 -37.12 -0.93 27.60
C ILE A 173 -37.91 -1.67 28.69
N GLU A 174 -37.48 -1.59 29.96
CA GLU A 174 -38.14 -2.22 31.09
C GLU A 174 -39.56 -1.67 31.29
N ARG A 175 -39.72 -0.34 31.32
CA ARG A 175 -41.05 0.31 31.36
C ARG A 175 -41.92 0.02 30.13
N LEU A 176 -41.33 -0.20 28.95
CA LEU A 176 -42.08 -0.67 27.77
C LEU A 176 -42.51 -2.14 27.92
N GLY A 177 -41.69 -2.98 28.57
CA GLY A 177 -42.05 -4.33 28.97
C GLY A 177 -43.20 -4.37 29.97
N GLU A 178 -43.14 -3.56 31.04
CA GLU A 178 -44.23 -3.39 32.01
C GLU A 178 -45.51 -2.89 31.34
N SER A 179 -45.40 -1.92 30.43
CA SER A 179 -46.51 -1.42 29.60
C SER A 179 -47.11 -2.50 28.70
N SER A 180 -46.30 -3.41 28.14
CA SER A 180 -46.81 -4.59 27.44
C SER A 180 -47.53 -5.54 28.40
N THR A 181 -46.93 -5.90 29.54
CA THR A 181 -47.57 -6.86 30.47
C THR A 181 -48.88 -6.35 31.07
N THR A 182 -48.98 -5.04 31.34
CA THR A 182 -50.24 -4.42 31.78
C THR A 182 -51.28 -4.40 30.67
N LYS A 183 -50.88 -4.15 29.41
CA LYS A 183 -51.76 -4.27 28.25
C LYS A 183 -52.21 -5.71 27.99
N ASP A 184 -51.33 -6.69 28.14
CA ASP A 184 -51.64 -8.12 27.98
C ASP A 184 -52.56 -8.61 29.11
N ALA A 185 -52.38 -8.12 30.34
CA ALA A 185 -53.30 -8.36 31.46
C ALA A 185 -54.69 -7.72 31.23
N LEU A 186 -54.75 -6.50 30.69
CA LEU A 186 -56.01 -5.86 30.30
C LEU A 186 -56.73 -6.62 29.18
N LEU A 187 -56.00 -7.08 28.16
CA LEU A 187 -56.53 -7.95 27.09
C LEU A 187 -57.01 -9.31 27.61
N LEU A 188 -56.41 -9.82 28.70
CA LEU A 188 -56.88 -11.03 29.39
C LEU A 188 -58.19 -10.75 30.15
N SER A 189 -58.30 -9.60 30.84
CA SER A 189 -59.54 -9.17 31.52
C SER A 189 -60.68 -8.96 30.53
N GLU A 190 -60.43 -8.23 29.43
CA GLU A 190 -61.41 -7.97 28.37
C GLU A 190 -61.92 -9.29 27.75
N ARG A 191 -61.05 -10.30 27.58
CA ARG A 191 -61.45 -11.64 27.15
C ARG A 191 -62.31 -12.35 28.19
N GLN A 192 -61.95 -12.29 29.47
CA GLN A 192 -62.73 -12.91 30.56
C GLN A 192 -64.11 -12.26 30.70
N GLU A 193 -64.20 -10.92 30.65
CA GLU A 193 -65.46 -10.17 30.63
C GLU A 193 -66.31 -10.51 29.41
N LYS A 194 -65.68 -10.60 28.22
CA LYS A 194 -66.35 -11.00 26.97
C LYS A 194 -66.90 -12.42 27.01
N ASP A 195 -66.14 -13.38 27.54
CA ASP A 195 -66.59 -14.76 27.66
C ASP A 195 -67.66 -14.92 28.78
N ALA A 196 -67.60 -14.10 29.84
CA ALA A 196 -68.68 -13.99 30.83
C ALA A 196 -69.97 -13.43 30.22
N MET A 197 -69.93 -12.28 29.53
CA MET A 197 -71.08 -11.72 28.82
C MET A 197 -71.64 -12.68 27.77
N LYS A 198 -70.78 -13.44 27.08
CA LYS A 198 -71.19 -14.47 26.12
C LYS A 198 -71.92 -15.64 26.79
N LYS A 199 -71.51 -16.03 28.00
CA LYS A 199 -72.21 -17.04 28.82
C LYS A 199 -73.57 -16.52 29.31
N GLU A 200 -73.64 -15.31 29.83
CA GLU A 200 -74.91 -14.68 30.23
C GLU A 200 -75.88 -14.53 29.05
N LEU A 201 -75.39 -14.16 27.87
CA LEU A 201 -76.19 -14.08 26.64
C LEU A 201 -76.71 -15.45 26.19
N ALA A 202 -75.92 -16.52 26.37
CA ALA A 202 -76.37 -17.89 26.10
C ALA A 202 -77.47 -18.34 27.08
N GLU A 203 -77.30 -18.10 28.37
CA GLU A 203 -78.32 -18.39 29.39
C GLU A 203 -79.59 -17.55 29.21
N ALA A 204 -79.47 -16.31 28.74
CA ALA A 204 -80.61 -15.48 28.36
C ALA A 204 -81.32 -16.01 27.10
N GLY A 205 -80.55 -16.53 26.12
CA GLY A 205 -81.10 -17.22 24.95
C GLY A 205 -81.89 -18.48 25.31
N GLU A 206 -81.36 -19.29 26.21
CA GLU A 206 -82.03 -20.51 26.72
C GLU A 206 -83.32 -20.17 27.48
N LYS A 207 -83.28 -19.18 28.40
CA LYS A 207 -84.47 -18.69 29.12
C LYS A 207 -85.52 -18.08 28.17
N ASN A 208 -85.09 -17.37 27.12
CA ASN A 208 -86.00 -16.87 26.09
C ASN A 208 -86.63 -18.01 25.29
N GLY A 209 -85.89 -19.09 25.00
CA GLY A 209 -86.44 -20.31 24.40
C GLY A 209 -87.49 -21.01 25.27
N GLU A 210 -87.22 -21.15 26.58
CA GLU A 210 -88.22 -21.65 27.53
C GLU A 210 -89.49 -20.78 27.57
N LEU A 211 -89.33 -19.45 27.59
CA LEU A 211 -90.45 -18.52 27.60
C LEU A 211 -91.24 -18.59 26.30
N LEU A 212 -90.57 -18.80 25.16
CA LEU A 212 -91.23 -18.94 23.86
C LEU A 212 -92.06 -20.24 23.80
N MET A 213 -91.54 -21.38 24.28
CA MET A 213 -92.35 -22.60 24.38
C MET A 213 -93.53 -22.47 25.37
N LYS A 214 -93.38 -21.71 26.46
CA LYS A 214 -94.49 -21.41 27.38
C LYS A 214 -95.53 -20.50 26.73
N ILE A 215 -95.12 -19.56 25.88
CA ILE A 215 -96.03 -18.73 25.07
C ILE A 215 -96.78 -19.60 24.06
N GLU A 216 -96.10 -20.51 23.36
CA GLU A 216 -96.70 -21.49 22.43
C GLU A 216 -97.79 -22.33 23.13
N ASP A 217 -97.46 -22.97 24.26
CA ASP A 217 -98.40 -23.75 25.08
C ASP A 217 -99.58 -22.92 25.62
N THR A 218 -99.39 -21.63 25.90
CA THR A 218 -100.52 -20.72 26.21
C THR A 218 -101.34 -20.34 24.98
N ASN A 219 -100.73 -20.20 23.80
CA ASN A 219 -101.43 -19.92 22.56
C ASN A 219 -102.31 -21.11 22.13
N GLU A 220 -101.81 -22.34 22.21
CA GLU A 220 -102.62 -23.55 21.96
C GLU A 220 -103.84 -23.62 22.90
N LYS A 221 -103.66 -23.23 24.17
CA LYS A 221 -104.77 -23.15 25.16
C LYS A 221 -105.75 -22.04 24.84
N ILE A 222 -105.27 -20.87 24.39
CA ILE A 222 -106.12 -19.77 23.92
C ILE A 222 -106.91 -20.19 22.67
N GLU A 223 -106.28 -20.88 21.72
CA GLU A 223 -106.95 -21.39 20.51
C GLU A 223 -108.02 -22.44 20.87
N HIS A 224 -107.72 -23.38 21.79
CA HIS A 224 -108.71 -24.34 22.26
C HIS A 224 -109.90 -23.64 22.96
N LEU A 225 -109.66 -22.61 23.76
CA LEU A 225 -110.71 -21.81 24.40
C LEU A 225 -111.53 -21.03 23.37
N GLN A 226 -110.90 -20.40 22.38
CA GLN A 226 -111.59 -19.72 21.27
C GLN A 226 -112.47 -20.69 20.46
N ASN A 227 -111.94 -21.86 20.09
CA ASN A 227 -112.70 -22.93 19.44
C ASN A 227 -113.85 -23.50 20.30
N THR A 228 -113.81 -23.29 21.62
CA THR A 228 -114.91 -23.65 22.54
C THR A 228 -115.95 -22.53 22.64
N ILE A 229 -115.51 -21.26 22.63
CA ILE A 229 -116.39 -20.09 22.58
C ILE A 229 -117.21 -20.08 21.28
N ILE A 230 -116.56 -20.29 20.12
CA ILE A 230 -117.24 -20.32 18.82
C ILE A 230 -118.39 -21.35 18.80
N LYS A 231 -118.17 -22.55 19.36
CA LYS A 231 -119.23 -23.58 19.45
C LYS A 231 -120.38 -23.17 20.38
N LEU A 232 -120.10 -22.46 21.46
CA LEU A 232 -121.13 -21.92 22.35
C LEU A 232 -121.89 -20.75 21.70
N GLU A 233 -121.24 -19.95 20.86
CA GLU A 233 -121.88 -18.91 20.05
C GLU A 233 -122.78 -19.51 18.96
N GLU A 234 -122.36 -20.61 18.30
CA GLU A 234 -123.20 -21.40 17.38
C GLU A 234 -124.41 -22.02 18.10
N ASP A 235 -124.21 -22.64 19.27
CA ASP A 235 -125.28 -23.20 20.11
C ASP A 235 -126.29 -22.12 20.56
N ILE A 236 -125.82 -20.90 20.88
CA ILE A 236 -126.69 -19.77 21.25
C ILE A 236 -127.47 -19.28 20.02
N ALA A 237 -126.82 -19.10 18.87
CA ALA A 237 -127.48 -18.67 17.65
C ALA A 237 -128.57 -19.65 17.18
N ALA A 238 -128.32 -20.96 17.28
CA ALA A 238 -129.32 -21.99 17.02
C ALA A 238 -130.53 -21.90 17.98
N LYS A 239 -130.28 -21.52 19.24
CA LYS A 239 -131.31 -21.38 20.27
C LYS A 239 -132.17 -20.14 20.08
N ASP A 240 -131.59 -19.02 19.67
CA ASP A 240 -132.33 -17.80 19.34
C ASP A 240 -133.24 -17.99 18.12
N VAL A 241 -132.77 -18.70 17.09
CA VAL A 241 -133.63 -19.10 15.94
C VAL A 241 -134.82 -19.95 16.39
N SER A 242 -134.61 -20.89 17.32
CA SER A 242 -135.69 -21.69 17.90
C SER A 242 -136.66 -20.87 18.77
N LEU A 243 -136.19 -19.78 19.40
CA LEU A 243 -136.98 -18.92 20.27
C LEU A 243 -137.83 -17.92 19.46
N GLU A 244 -137.31 -17.43 18.34
CA GLU A 244 -138.05 -16.57 17.42
C GLU A 244 -139.17 -17.33 16.68
N ALA A 245 -138.95 -18.61 16.36
CA ALA A 245 -140.01 -19.49 15.85
C ALA A 245 -141.17 -19.64 16.86
N ALA A 246 -140.86 -19.85 18.15
CA ALA A 246 -141.85 -19.94 19.22
C ALA A 246 -142.61 -18.61 19.49
N ARG A 247 -142.00 -17.47 19.12
CA ARG A 247 -142.69 -16.16 19.14
C ARG A 247 -143.70 -16.03 18.00
N GLN A 248 -143.35 -16.42 16.78
CA GLN A 248 -144.30 -16.42 15.65
C GLN A 248 -145.52 -17.32 15.89
N GLU A 249 -145.33 -18.48 16.54
CA GLU A 249 -146.43 -19.35 16.96
C GLU A 249 -147.33 -18.67 18.02
N ASN A 250 -146.75 -17.97 18.99
CA ASN A 250 -147.50 -17.21 20.00
C ASN A 250 -148.32 -16.07 19.41
N ASP A 251 -147.79 -15.33 18.43
CA ASP A 251 -148.55 -14.26 17.76
C ASP A 251 -149.69 -14.79 16.88
N SER A 252 -149.52 -15.98 16.29
CA SER A 252 -150.62 -16.70 15.62
C SER A 252 -151.75 -17.05 16.61
N ILE A 253 -151.40 -17.64 17.75
CA ILE A 253 -152.36 -18.01 18.81
C ILE A 253 -153.07 -16.76 19.37
N ARG A 254 -152.33 -15.67 19.62
CA ARG A 254 -152.89 -14.37 20.05
C ARG A 254 -153.93 -13.83 19.09
N LYS A 255 -153.69 -13.94 17.77
CA LYS A 255 -154.61 -13.46 16.75
C LYS A 255 -155.93 -14.26 16.73
N SER A 256 -155.85 -15.59 16.81
CA SER A 256 -157.04 -16.45 16.94
C SER A 256 -157.83 -16.19 18.24
N LEU A 257 -157.16 -15.79 19.32
CA LEU A 257 -157.82 -15.45 20.58
C LEU A 257 -158.69 -14.19 20.46
N THR A 258 -158.20 -13.12 19.84
CA THR A 258 -158.98 -11.88 19.61
C THR A 258 -160.24 -12.13 18.79
N GLU A 259 -160.17 -12.93 17.72
CA GLU A 259 -161.34 -13.29 16.91
C GLU A 259 -162.36 -14.15 17.69
N ALA A 260 -161.94 -14.89 18.73
CA ALA A 260 -162.84 -15.59 19.64
C ALA A 260 -163.48 -14.64 20.68
N GLN A 261 -162.84 -13.51 20.99
CA GLN A 261 -163.36 -12.51 21.93
C GLN A 261 -164.49 -11.66 21.30
N GLU A 262 -164.34 -11.18 20.06
CA GLU A 262 -165.41 -10.44 19.36
C GLU A 262 -166.73 -11.23 19.28
N ARG A 263 -166.64 -12.55 19.08
CA ARG A 263 -167.81 -13.45 19.03
C ARG A 263 -168.52 -13.61 20.38
N ASN A 264 -167.84 -13.38 21.51
CA ASN A 264 -168.43 -13.36 22.83
C ASN A 264 -169.05 -12.00 23.19
N GLU A 265 -168.46 -10.89 22.76
CA GLU A 265 -169.01 -9.54 23.01
C GLU A 265 -170.37 -9.32 22.31
N GLU A 266 -170.56 -9.89 21.11
CA GLU A 266 -171.84 -9.84 20.40
C GLU A 266 -172.96 -10.63 21.11
N LEU A 267 -172.61 -11.70 21.84
CA LEU A 267 -173.57 -12.45 22.68
C LEU A 267 -173.92 -11.67 23.96
N LEU A 268 -172.96 -10.99 24.58
CA LEU A 268 -173.18 -10.10 25.72
C LEU A 268 -174.13 -8.93 25.40
N ARG A 269 -174.03 -8.36 24.18
CA ARG A 269 -174.94 -7.31 23.69
C ARG A 269 -176.43 -7.68 23.79
N LYS A 270 -176.77 -8.97 23.63
CA LYS A 270 -178.16 -9.47 23.70
C LYS A 270 -178.67 -9.74 25.11
N ILE A 271 -177.81 -9.68 26.12
CA ILE A 271 -178.16 -9.90 27.53
C ILE A 271 -178.37 -8.55 28.23
N SER A 272 -177.51 -7.56 27.96
CA SER A 272 -177.49 -6.29 28.71
C SER A 272 -178.74 -5.40 28.53
N ASP A 273 -179.40 -5.41 27.37
CA ASP A 273 -180.48 -4.44 27.07
C ASP A 273 -181.84 -4.82 27.72
N ASN A 274 -181.98 -6.06 28.21
CA ASN A 274 -183.12 -6.46 29.04
C ASN A 274 -183.02 -5.94 30.49
N GLU A 275 -181.81 -5.61 30.98
CA GLU A 275 -181.54 -5.45 32.41
C GLU A 275 -180.86 -4.12 32.78
N TYR A 276 -181.13 -2.99 32.10
CA TYR A 276 -181.11 -1.67 32.79
C TYR A 276 -181.98 -0.56 32.16
N ARG A 277 -183.26 -0.85 31.93
CA ARG A 277 -184.30 0.20 31.76
C ARG A 277 -184.54 1.03 33.04
N ILE A 278 -183.80 0.78 34.13
CA ILE A 278 -184.07 1.28 35.49
C ILE A 278 -182.73 1.58 36.20
N HIS A 279 -182.41 2.87 36.43
CA HIS A 279 -181.26 3.45 37.19
C HIS A 279 -179.95 3.87 36.46
N LEU A 280 -180.09 4.43 35.25
CA LEU A 280 -179.63 5.80 34.89
C LEU A 280 -178.61 6.53 35.85
N LEU A 281 -177.49 7.00 35.26
CA LEU A 281 -176.54 8.08 35.65
C LEU A 281 -175.21 7.79 36.40
N GLN A 282 -174.22 8.65 36.09
CA GLN A 282 -172.89 8.92 36.68
C GLN A 282 -171.80 7.83 36.53
N ASP A 283 -170.49 8.07 36.34
CA ASP A 283 -169.56 9.16 35.90
C ASP A 283 -168.19 8.77 36.53
N THR A 284 -166.96 9.02 36.05
CA THR A 284 -166.38 9.40 34.73
C THR A 284 -164.83 9.19 34.76
N VAL A 285 -164.19 8.99 33.59
CA VAL A 285 -162.87 9.58 33.16
C VAL A 285 -161.51 9.24 33.87
N GLN A 286 -160.64 8.51 33.13
CA GLN A 286 -159.19 8.77 32.78
C GLN A 286 -158.05 8.99 33.85
N LYS A 287 -156.72 9.17 33.58
CA LYS A 287 -155.65 8.60 32.66
C LYS A 287 -154.36 9.55 32.63
N ILE A 288 -153.14 9.08 32.23
CA ILE A 288 -151.97 9.81 31.57
C ILE A 288 -150.72 10.42 32.37
N GLN A 289 -149.46 10.31 31.80
CA GLN A 289 -148.17 11.15 31.82
C GLN A 289 -147.17 11.27 33.05
N VAL A 290 -145.89 11.83 33.03
CA VAL A 290 -144.63 11.80 32.16
C VAL A 290 -143.53 12.90 32.53
N ASP A 291 -142.26 12.81 32.02
CA ASP A 291 -141.14 13.83 31.83
C ASP A 291 -140.29 14.44 33.01
N ALA A 292 -139.11 15.14 32.87
CA ALA A 292 -137.90 15.16 31.96
C ALA A 292 -136.78 16.23 32.34
N ILE A 293 -135.67 16.38 31.53
CA ILE A 293 -134.85 17.63 31.19
C ILE A 293 -133.36 17.91 31.69
N SER A 294 -132.42 17.94 30.70
CA SER A 294 -131.19 18.78 30.31
C SER A 294 -130.18 19.48 31.31
N ARG A 295 -129.07 20.24 30.99
CA ARG A 295 -128.37 20.81 29.75
C ARG A 295 -126.87 21.29 30.01
N LEU A 296 -126.22 22.04 29.06
CA LEU A 296 -124.89 22.82 29.08
C LEU A 296 -123.59 22.07 28.57
N SER A 297 -122.40 22.63 28.22
CA SER A 297 -121.81 23.93 27.67
C SER A 297 -120.23 23.85 27.61
N SER A 298 -119.33 24.55 26.86
CA SER A 298 -119.24 25.23 25.52
C SER A 298 -117.77 25.78 25.20
N PHE A 299 -117.49 26.29 23.97
CA PHE A 299 -116.36 27.17 23.45
C PHE A 299 -115.02 26.65 22.81
N VAL A 300 -114.20 27.54 22.18
CA VAL A 300 -113.51 27.33 20.84
C VAL A 300 -112.24 28.21 20.45
N MET A 301 -111.25 27.63 19.71
CA MET A 301 -110.22 28.12 18.67
C MET A 301 -108.86 28.91 18.84
N GLU A 302 -107.83 28.42 18.08
CA GLU A 302 -106.67 28.99 17.29
C GLU A 302 -105.52 29.97 17.78
N LYS A 303 -104.24 29.62 17.39
CA LYS A 303 -103.10 30.47 16.86
C LYS A 303 -102.14 31.30 17.81
N GLN A 304 -100.88 31.72 17.50
CA GLN A 304 -99.83 31.50 16.42
C GLN A 304 -98.40 32.10 16.82
N ASP A 305 -97.27 31.61 16.23
CA ASP A 305 -95.87 32.16 16.06
C ASP A 305 -94.92 32.63 17.21
N SER A 306 -93.61 32.27 17.14
CA SER A 306 -92.47 33.18 16.76
C SER A 306 -91.07 32.50 16.77
N ASP A 307 -90.02 33.22 16.29
CA ASP A 307 -88.69 32.71 15.91
C ASP A 307 -87.52 33.00 16.89
N VAL A 308 -86.73 31.97 17.25
CA VAL A 308 -85.38 32.14 17.83
C VAL A 308 -84.34 31.17 17.21
N ALA A 309 -84.70 29.91 16.97
CA ALA A 309 -83.75 28.83 16.64
C ALA A 309 -82.99 28.99 15.29
N LYS A 310 -83.53 29.73 14.32
CA LYS A 310 -82.98 29.79 12.94
C LYS A 310 -81.55 30.34 12.84
N ARG A 311 -81.06 31.12 13.80
CA ARG A 311 -79.73 31.77 13.73
C ARG A 311 -78.54 30.89 14.13
N ALA A 312 -78.76 29.76 14.80
CA ALA A 312 -77.67 28.86 15.20
C ALA A 312 -77.32 27.80 14.13
N LEU A 313 -78.23 27.55 13.17
CA LEU A 313 -78.09 26.47 12.20
C LEU A 313 -77.20 26.84 11.01
N THR A 314 -77.29 28.08 10.52
CA THR A 314 -76.60 28.53 9.30
C THR A 314 -75.08 28.53 9.42
N GLU A 315 -74.53 28.95 10.57
CA GLU A 315 -73.08 28.92 10.83
C GLU A 315 -72.50 27.49 10.94
N ALA A 316 -73.34 26.48 11.22
CA ALA A 316 -72.93 25.08 11.24
C ALA A 316 -72.94 24.46 9.83
N GLN A 317 -73.87 24.88 8.97
CA GLN A 317 -73.99 24.39 7.60
C GLN A 317 -72.84 24.88 6.72
N GLU A 318 -72.47 26.16 6.80
CA GLU A 318 -71.40 26.75 5.97
C GLU A 318 -70.02 26.10 6.21
N ARG A 319 -69.71 25.71 7.46
CA ARG A 319 -68.49 24.97 7.81
C ARG A 319 -68.49 23.51 7.33
N ASN A 320 -69.66 22.90 7.16
CA ASN A 320 -69.77 21.53 6.65
C ASN A 320 -69.61 21.47 5.12
N GLU A 321 -70.13 22.45 4.39
CA GLU A 321 -69.92 22.57 2.93
C GLU A 321 -68.43 22.65 2.57
N ASP A 322 -67.67 23.50 3.29
CA ASP A 322 -66.23 23.68 3.04
C ASP A 322 -65.40 22.41 3.36
N LEU A 323 -65.88 21.55 4.29
CA LEU A 323 -65.29 20.24 4.59
C LEU A 323 -65.72 19.15 3.60
N LEU A 324 -66.96 19.18 3.10
CA LEU A 324 -67.45 18.30 2.04
C LEU A 324 -66.65 18.52 0.76
N LYS A 325 -66.53 19.77 0.33
CA LYS A 325 -65.81 20.17 -0.88
C LYS A 325 -64.32 19.80 -0.83
N ARG A 326 -63.69 19.94 0.34
CA ARG A 326 -62.29 19.54 0.56
C ARG A 326 -62.10 18.01 0.56
N ASN A 327 -63.10 17.25 1.03
CA ASN A 327 -63.11 15.79 0.88
C ASN A 327 -63.31 15.36 -0.58
N GLU A 328 -64.17 16.05 -1.34
CA GLU A 328 -64.41 15.74 -2.75
C GLU A 328 -63.19 16.05 -3.63
N ASP A 329 -62.46 17.15 -3.37
CA ASP A 329 -61.15 17.43 -3.97
C ASP A 329 -60.09 16.35 -3.66
N LEU A 330 -60.12 15.79 -2.45
CA LEU A 330 -59.23 14.69 -2.04
C LEU A 330 -59.65 13.36 -2.67
N LEU A 331 -60.95 13.10 -2.79
CA LEU A 331 -61.50 11.91 -3.44
C LEU A 331 -61.16 11.92 -4.94
N ASN A 332 -61.31 13.07 -5.61
CA ASN A 332 -60.94 13.26 -6.99
C ASN A 332 -59.42 13.10 -7.20
N ARG A 333 -58.57 13.63 -6.31
CA ARG A 333 -57.12 13.35 -6.34
C ARG A 333 -56.79 11.87 -6.15
N ASN A 334 -57.48 11.16 -5.24
CA ASN A 334 -57.29 9.72 -5.06
C ASN A 334 -57.74 8.93 -6.29
N ASN A 335 -58.85 9.29 -6.93
CA ASN A 335 -59.29 8.67 -8.18
C ASN A 335 -58.27 8.87 -9.32
N ASP A 336 -57.69 10.06 -9.44
CA ASP A 336 -56.61 10.36 -10.39
C ASP A 336 -55.31 9.59 -10.10
N LEU A 337 -54.99 9.36 -8.82
CA LEU A 337 -53.85 8.55 -8.40
C LEU A 337 -54.09 7.05 -8.65
N VAL A 338 -55.27 6.53 -8.31
CA VAL A 338 -55.68 5.14 -8.61
C VAL A 338 -55.65 4.88 -10.12
N LYS A 339 -56.16 5.83 -10.92
CA LYS A 339 -56.10 5.73 -12.39
C LYS A 339 -54.66 5.71 -12.92
N LYS A 340 -53.77 6.55 -12.39
CA LYS A 340 -52.33 6.50 -12.71
C LYS A 340 -51.66 5.20 -12.27
N ILE A 341 -52.09 4.62 -11.14
CA ILE A 341 -51.63 3.30 -10.69
C ILE A 341 -52.09 2.21 -11.67
N GLU A 342 -53.35 2.19 -12.10
CA GLU A 342 -53.83 1.27 -13.15
C GLU A 342 -53.11 1.45 -14.48
N GLU A 343 -52.87 2.68 -14.91
CA GLU A 343 -52.13 2.99 -16.13
C GLU A 343 -50.67 2.53 -16.02
N SER A 344 -50.02 2.69 -14.86
CA SER A 344 -48.70 2.11 -14.60
C SER A 344 -48.71 0.58 -14.56
N GLY A 345 -49.77 -0.05 -14.03
CA GLY A 345 -49.97 -1.50 -14.05
C GLY A 345 -50.04 -2.05 -15.47
N LYS A 346 -50.75 -1.36 -16.38
CA LYS A 346 -50.83 -1.71 -17.82
C LYS A 346 -49.48 -1.58 -18.53
N VAL A 347 -48.61 -0.66 -18.07
CA VAL A 347 -47.21 -0.57 -18.55
C VAL A 347 -46.36 -1.71 -17.99
N ILE A 348 -46.54 -2.08 -16.72
CA ILE A 348 -45.82 -3.20 -16.08
C ILE A 348 -46.16 -4.53 -16.77
N THR A 349 -47.44 -4.82 -17.06
CA THR A 349 -47.81 -6.06 -17.77
C THR A 349 -47.25 -6.08 -19.19
N HIS A 350 -47.31 -4.97 -19.93
CA HIS A 350 -46.69 -4.87 -21.26
C HIS A 350 -45.16 -5.05 -21.22
N LEU A 351 -44.50 -4.61 -20.15
CA LEU A 351 -43.07 -4.86 -19.92
C LEU A 351 -42.78 -6.32 -19.55
N GLN A 352 -43.61 -6.96 -18.72
CA GLN A 352 -43.48 -8.40 -18.41
C GLN A 352 -43.69 -9.28 -19.66
N GLU A 353 -44.73 -9.01 -20.45
CA GLU A 353 -44.92 -9.69 -21.74
C GLU A 353 -43.74 -9.48 -22.68
N SER A 354 -43.15 -8.27 -22.68
CA SER A 354 -41.99 -7.95 -23.52
C SER A 354 -40.71 -8.61 -23.02
N LEU A 355 -40.52 -8.74 -21.71
CA LEU A 355 -39.44 -9.54 -21.11
C LEU A 355 -39.60 -11.02 -21.46
N GLN A 356 -40.76 -11.63 -21.21
CA GLN A 356 -41.02 -13.05 -21.54
C GLN A 356 -40.83 -13.34 -23.04
N ARG A 357 -41.19 -12.38 -23.90
CA ARG A 357 -40.98 -12.43 -25.37
C ARG A 357 -39.52 -12.20 -25.79
N ILE A 358 -38.68 -11.61 -24.93
CA ILE A 358 -37.23 -11.47 -25.12
C ILE A 358 -36.51 -12.71 -24.56
N GLU A 359 -36.92 -13.22 -23.39
CA GLU A 359 -36.41 -14.47 -22.79
C GLU A 359 -36.65 -15.66 -23.71
N GLY A 360 -37.85 -15.82 -24.27
CA GLY A 360 -38.13 -16.84 -25.28
C GLY A 360 -37.31 -16.68 -26.56
N LYS A 361 -36.93 -15.45 -26.94
CA LYS A 361 -36.00 -15.21 -28.06
C LYS A 361 -34.55 -15.49 -27.68
N ALA A 362 -34.14 -15.23 -26.44
CA ALA A 362 -32.81 -15.55 -25.93
C ALA A 362 -32.61 -17.06 -25.87
N ALA A 363 -33.58 -17.82 -25.32
CA ALA A 363 -33.56 -19.28 -25.30
C ALA A 363 -33.49 -19.88 -26.72
N ASN A 364 -34.25 -19.34 -27.68
CA ASN A 364 -34.15 -19.76 -29.09
C ASN A 364 -32.79 -19.43 -29.71
N LEU A 365 -32.25 -18.22 -29.48
CA LEU A 365 -30.92 -17.83 -29.97
C LEU A 365 -29.78 -18.62 -29.31
N GLU A 366 -29.96 -19.08 -28.07
CA GLU A 366 -29.01 -19.93 -27.36
C GLU A 366 -29.06 -21.37 -27.88
N ALA A 367 -30.27 -21.90 -28.15
CA ALA A 367 -30.45 -23.16 -28.88
C ALA A 367 -29.82 -23.11 -30.29
N ASP A 368 -30.06 -22.03 -31.05
CA ASP A 368 -29.41 -21.79 -32.34
C ASP A 368 -27.88 -21.70 -32.20
N ASN A 369 -27.35 -21.08 -31.12
CA ASN A 369 -25.91 -21.05 -30.84
C ASN A 369 -25.35 -22.45 -30.58
N HIS A 370 -26.08 -23.30 -29.85
CA HIS A 370 -25.72 -24.70 -29.62
C HIS A 370 -25.75 -25.52 -30.92
N VAL A 371 -26.75 -25.34 -31.78
CA VAL A 371 -26.83 -25.99 -33.10
C VAL A 371 -25.68 -25.53 -34.01
N LEU A 372 -25.39 -24.22 -34.06
CA LEU A 372 -24.27 -23.68 -34.82
C LEU A 372 -22.91 -24.20 -34.33
N ARG A 373 -22.72 -24.37 -33.01
CA ARG A 373 -21.51 -24.98 -32.45
C ARG A 373 -21.39 -26.47 -32.80
N GLN A 374 -22.50 -27.22 -32.85
CA GLN A 374 -22.48 -28.61 -33.32
C GLN A 374 -22.18 -28.72 -34.82
N GLN A 375 -22.76 -27.85 -35.66
CA GLN A 375 -22.47 -27.81 -37.10
C GLN A 375 -21.02 -27.40 -37.40
N ALA A 376 -20.46 -26.44 -36.64
CA ALA A 376 -19.06 -26.04 -36.75
C ALA A 376 -18.07 -27.15 -36.38
N ALA A 377 -18.44 -28.09 -35.52
CA ALA A 377 -17.62 -29.24 -35.16
C ALA A 377 -17.63 -30.38 -36.20
N ALA A 378 -18.57 -30.36 -37.16
CA ALA A 378 -18.83 -31.47 -38.08
C ALA A 378 -18.20 -31.34 -39.48
N THR A 379 -17.46 -30.26 -39.78
CA THR A 379 -16.99 -29.97 -41.15
C THR A 379 -15.48 -29.67 -41.20
N PRO A 380 -14.66 -30.46 -41.95
CA PRO A 380 -13.24 -30.17 -42.14
C PRO A 380 -12.99 -29.01 -43.13
N PRO A 381 -11.84 -28.32 -43.06
CA PRO A 381 -11.62 -27.07 -43.79
C PRO A 381 -11.35 -27.26 -45.28
N SER A 382 -11.93 -26.37 -46.10
CA SER A 382 -11.58 -26.20 -47.52
C SER A 382 -11.34 -24.73 -47.84
N THR A 383 -10.50 -24.45 -48.85
CA THR A 383 -9.91 -23.14 -49.10
C THR A 383 -10.71 -22.29 -50.08
N ALA A 384 -11.06 -21.04 -49.73
CA ALA A 384 -11.09 -19.91 -50.69
C ALA A 384 -11.30 -18.51 -50.04
N LYS A 385 -10.42 -17.58 -50.40
CA LYS A 385 -10.64 -16.19 -50.84
C LYS A 385 -11.84 -15.35 -50.29
N SER A 386 -11.46 -14.19 -49.74
CA SER A 386 -12.20 -12.91 -49.56
C SER A 386 -12.90 -12.38 -50.85
N PRO A 387 -13.73 -11.29 -50.84
CA PRO A 387 -13.72 -10.16 -49.90
C PRO A 387 -15.16 -9.62 -49.54
N PRO A 388 -15.50 -8.31 -49.35
CA PRO A 388 -16.39 -7.90 -48.24
C PRO A 388 -17.73 -7.27 -48.69
N SER A 389 -18.58 -6.83 -47.75
CA SER A 389 -19.74 -5.97 -48.07
C SER A 389 -20.12 -4.97 -46.97
N ARG A 390 -19.77 -3.70 -47.25
CA ARG A 390 -20.41 -2.43 -46.83
C ARG A 390 -21.12 -2.36 -45.47
N SER A 391 -20.45 -1.71 -44.53
CA SER A 391 -21.10 -0.92 -43.47
C SER A 391 -21.51 0.48 -43.99
N LYS A 392 -22.70 0.93 -43.55
CA LYS A 392 -23.12 2.33 -43.39
C LYS A 392 -23.57 2.40 -41.92
N ILE A 393 -23.00 3.20 -40.99
CA ILE A 393 -22.70 4.64 -40.99
C ILE A 393 -24.01 5.41 -41.26
N THR A 394 -24.57 6.18 -40.33
CA THR A 394 -23.94 7.39 -39.76
C THR A 394 -24.57 7.85 -38.42
N ARG A 395 -23.73 8.37 -37.50
CA ARG A 395 -23.90 9.39 -36.40
C ARG A 395 -25.24 9.51 -35.64
N ILE A 396 -25.30 9.53 -34.30
CA ILE A 396 -24.55 10.25 -33.22
C ILE A 396 -25.00 11.70 -32.97
N HIS A 397 -25.59 11.94 -31.79
CA HIS A 397 -25.28 13.03 -30.84
C HIS A 397 -25.85 12.61 -29.45
N ARG A 398 -25.03 12.45 -28.39
CA ARG A 398 -24.68 13.45 -27.33
C ARG A 398 -25.90 13.88 -26.48
N SER A 399 -26.06 13.45 -25.21
CA SER A 399 -25.31 13.76 -23.95
C SER A 399 -25.60 15.18 -23.42
N PRO A 400 -25.64 15.49 -22.10
CA PRO A 400 -25.19 14.75 -20.88
C PRO A 400 -26.36 14.15 -20.04
N GLU A 401 -26.24 13.40 -18.93
CA GLU A 401 -25.19 13.08 -17.92
C GLU A 401 -25.08 14.01 -16.69
N ASN A 402 -25.59 13.55 -15.52
CA ASN A 402 -24.91 13.58 -14.19
C ASN A 402 -25.79 13.05 -13.02
N GLY A 403 -25.17 12.33 -12.07
CA GLY A 403 -25.72 11.96 -10.75
C GLY A 403 -26.65 10.73 -10.71
N HIS A 404 -26.69 9.92 -9.64
CA HIS A 404 -25.87 9.91 -8.40
C HIS A 404 -25.98 8.55 -7.67
N VAL A 405 -24.92 8.13 -6.95
CA VAL A 405 -24.90 7.28 -5.70
C VAL A 405 -25.86 6.06 -5.63
N LEU A 406 -25.35 4.82 -5.77
CA LEU A 406 -24.72 3.94 -4.76
C LEU A 406 -25.70 3.23 -3.79
N ASN A 407 -25.40 1.94 -3.55
CA ASN A 407 -25.99 1.00 -2.58
C ASN A 407 -27.49 0.67 -2.76
N GLY A 408 -27.97 -0.53 -2.39
CA GLY A 408 -27.28 -1.68 -1.80
C GLY A 408 -28.12 -2.33 -0.69
N GLU A 409 -27.90 -3.63 -0.44
CA GLU A 409 -28.66 -4.45 0.54
C GLU A 409 -30.14 -4.69 0.14
N LEU A 410 -30.89 -5.66 0.71
CA LEU A 410 -30.58 -6.67 1.74
C LEU A 410 -31.22 -8.04 1.39
N ARG A 411 -30.88 -9.09 2.14
CA ARG A 411 -31.52 -10.42 2.05
C ARG A 411 -32.88 -10.47 2.76
N GLN A 412 -33.83 -11.24 2.22
CA GLN A 412 -34.72 -12.24 2.86
C GLN A 412 -35.70 -12.77 1.79
N ALA A 413 -36.22 -14.01 1.74
CA ALA A 413 -36.46 -15.10 2.72
C ALA A 413 -37.84 -15.06 3.42
N GLU A 414 -38.86 -15.53 2.69
CA GLU A 414 -40.26 -15.82 3.08
C GLU A 414 -40.69 -17.12 2.36
N MET A 415 -41.68 -17.95 2.76
CA MET A 415 -42.38 -18.27 4.03
C MET A 415 -42.78 -19.78 3.92
N ARG A 416 -42.90 -20.60 4.98
CA ARG A 416 -44.12 -20.86 5.82
C ARG A 416 -45.47 -20.91 5.04
N PRO A 417 -46.44 -21.80 5.41
CA PRO A 417 -46.86 -22.16 6.78
C PRO A 417 -46.91 -23.71 7.02
N SER A 418 -47.50 -24.32 8.07
CA SER A 418 -48.44 -23.85 9.12
C SER A 418 -48.43 -24.71 10.41
N ALA A 419 -48.94 -24.14 11.51
CA ALA A 419 -49.58 -24.71 12.72
C ALA A 419 -49.02 -25.94 13.49
N GLY A 420 -49.06 -25.86 14.84
CA GLY A 420 -49.19 -27.03 15.74
C GLY A 420 -48.18 -27.13 16.91
N MET A 421 -48.68 -27.08 18.15
CA MET A 421 -48.02 -27.37 19.45
C MET A 421 -49.11 -27.91 20.42
N PRO A 422 -48.82 -28.56 21.58
CA PRO A 422 -47.53 -28.73 22.25
C PRO A 422 -47.14 -30.17 22.70
N GLU A 423 -45.92 -30.29 23.22
CA GLU A 423 -45.37 -31.20 24.25
C GLU A 423 -45.91 -32.64 24.48
N ALA A 424 -45.06 -33.64 24.22
CA ALA A 424 -44.65 -34.68 25.20
C ALA A 424 -43.44 -35.51 24.69
N THR A 425 -42.67 -36.09 25.61
CA THR A 425 -41.50 -36.97 25.35
C THR A 425 -41.46 -38.15 26.35
N PRO A 426 -40.69 -39.26 26.13
CA PRO A 426 -40.02 -39.73 24.91
C PRO A 426 -40.44 -41.20 24.51
N PRO A 427 -39.60 -42.25 24.33
CA PRO A 427 -39.61 -43.00 23.06
C PRO A 427 -39.66 -44.56 23.17
N ILE A 428 -39.24 -45.27 22.09
CA ILE A 428 -38.98 -46.73 21.92
C ILE A 428 -40.16 -47.54 21.36
N GLY A 429 -39.96 -48.31 20.27
CA GLY A 429 -40.99 -49.25 19.75
C GLY A 429 -40.83 -49.76 18.31
N ASN A 430 -39.89 -50.67 18.08
CA ASN A 430 -39.58 -51.42 16.84
C ASN A 430 -40.75 -51.86 15.90
N ALA A 431 -40.67 -51.51 14.60
CA ALA A 431 -40.84 -52.37 13.39
C ALA A 431 -42.14 -53.24 13.20
N PRO A 432 -42.31 -54.09 12.16
CA PRO A 432 -41.60 -54.25 10.87
C PRO A 432 -42.52 -54.28 9.59
N ASN A 433 -41.91 -54.44 8.39
CA ASN A 433 -42.29 -55.28 7.21
C ASN A 433 -43.77 -55.58 6.84
N SER A 434 -44.22 -55.73 5.58
CA SER A 434 -43.65 -55.69 4.19
C SER A 434 -44.85 -55.55 3.18
N SER A 435 -44.76 -55.40 1.84
CA SER A 435 -44.07 -56.28 0.86
C SER A 435 -44.09 -55.79 -0.62
N ASN A 436 -42.96 -56.04 -1.31
CA ASN A 436 -42.80 -56.59 -2.68
C ASN A 436 -43.44 -55.95 -3.95
N GLN A 437 -42.60 -55.30 -4.77
CA GLN A 437 -42.23 -55.66 -6.17
C GLN A 437 -41.00 -54.79 -6.55
N LYS A 438 -39.86 -55.28 -7.06
CA LYS A 438 -39.54 -56.01 -8.32
C LYS A 438 -39.75 -55.16 -9.58
N ASP A 439 -38.80 -55.04 -10.52
CA ASP A 439 -37.48 -55.69 -10.72
C ASP A 439 -36.52 -54.76 -11.50
N PHE A 440 -35.19 -54.88 -11.26
CA PHE A 440 -34.03 -54.67 -12.19
C PHE A 440 -33.86 -53.31 -12.95
N GLU A 441 -32.66 -52.78 -13.23
CA GLU A 441 -31.26 -53.18 -13.02
C GLU A 441 -30.32 -51.96 -13.08
N HIS A 442 -29.24 -51.92 -12.28
CA HIS A 442 -27.94 -51.30 -12.60
C HIS A 442 -26.93 -51.63 -11.49
N GLY A 443 -25.80 -52.27 -11.81
CA GLY A 443 -24.82 -52.71 -10.81
C GLY A 443 -23.39 -52.33 -11.14
N GLU A 444 -22.78 -51.46 -10.33
CA GLU A 444 -21.32 -51.25 -10.35
C GLU A 444 -20.76 -50.78 -8.99
N LYS A 445 -20.83 -51.62 -7.95
CA LYS A 445 -20.20 -51.27 -6.65
C LYS A 445 -19.80 -52.43 -5.72
N LEU A 446 -19.04 -53.42 -6.20
CA LEU A 446 -18.38 -54.39 -5.29
C LEU A 446 -16.99 -54.90 -5.74
N GLN A 447 -16.02 -54.01 -5.96
CA GLN A 447 -14.60 -54.40 -5.94
C GLN A 447 -13.65 -53.23 -5.60
N ARG A 448 -13.39 -53.02 -4.29
CA ARG A 448 -12.21 -52.26 -3.79
C ARG A 448 -11.87 -52.36 -2.30
N VAL A 449 -12.65 -53.06 -1.47
CA VAL A 449 -12.49 -53.06 0.01
C VAL A 449 -11.40 -54.03 0.51
N LEU A 450 -10.92 -54.96 -0.32
CA LEU A 450 -9.82 -55.89 0.02
C LEU A 450 -8.54 -55.57 -0.74
N ASN A 451 -7.80 -54.55 -0.28
CA ASN A 451 -6.36 -54.41 -0.53
C ASN A 451 -5.68 -53.34 0.38
N GLN A 452 -5.92 -53.38 1.70
CA GLN A 452 -5.05 -52.69 2.65
C GLN A 452 -3.75 -53.48 2.87
N LYS A 453 -2.74 -53.24 2.02
CA LYS A 453 -1.37 -53.69 2.28
C LYS A 453 -0.33 -52.72 1.68
N HIS A 454 -0.01 -51.69 2.46
CA HIS A 454 1.18 -50.82 2.33
C HIS A 454 1.53 -50.28 0.93
N GLN A 455 0.90 -49.16 0.55
CA GLN A 455 1.51 -48.13 -0.32
C GLN A 455 1.11 -46.73 0.20
N PRO A 456 1.95 -45.68 0.01
CA PRO A 456 1.91 -44.47 0.85
C PRO A 456 0.90 -43.41 0.40
N GLN A 457 0.21 -42.78 1.37
CA GLN A 457 -0.61 -41.57 1.17
C GLN A 457 0.15 -40.26 1.40
N GLN A 458 1.37 -40.31 1.97
CA GLN A 458 2.19 -39.16 2.38
C GLN A 458 2.27 -37.99 1.38
N PRO A 459 2.44 -38.17 0.04
CA PRO A 459 2.78 -37.07 -0.85
C PRO A 459 1.77 -35.92 -0.93
N GLN A 460 0.53 -36.12 -0.47
CA GLN A 460 -0.50 -35.08 -0.42
C GLN A 460 -0.50 -34.31 0.91
N ASP A 461 -0.20 -34.98 2.02
CA ASP A 461 -0.08 -34.37 3.35
C ASP A 461 1.21 -33.55 3.46
N ASP A 462 2.34 -34.08 2.96
CA ASP A 462 3.64 -33.38 2.88
C ASP A 462 3.52 -32.02 2.17
N GLN A 463 2.68 -31.96 1.12
CA GLN A 463 2.41 -30.73 0.36
C GLN A 463 1.59 -29.73 1.16
N GLN A 464 0.65 -30.19 1.98
CA GLN A 464 -0.18 -29.32 2.80
C GLN A 464 0.64 -28.65 3.91
N TRP A 465 1.59 -29.36 4.53
CA TRP A 465 2.53 -28.78 5.49
C TRP A 465 3.37 -27.64 4.89
N LEU A 466 3.90 -27.82 3.67
CA LEU A 466 4.64 -26.76 2.98
C LEU A 466 3.77 -25.52 2.73
N LEU A 467 2.52 -25.72 2.28
CA LEU A 467 1.58 -24.63 2.01
C LEU A 467 1.16 -23.86 3.29
N THR A 468 1.15 -24.53 4.44
CA THR A 468 0.92 -23.87 5.74
C THR A 468 2.15 -23.09 6.25
N CYS A 469 3.37 -23.48 5.85
CA CYS A 469 4.61 -22.79 6.24
C CYS A 469 4.95 -21.60 5.33
N ILE A 470 4.56 -21.62 4.06
CA ILE A 470 4.88 -20.56 3.08
C ILE A 470 4.45 -19.14 3.53
N PRO A 471 3.26 -18.92 4.12
CA PRO A 471 2.86 -17.59 4.59
C PRO A 471 3.61 -17.06 5.82
N GLN A 472 4.50 -17.86 6.42
CA GLN A 472 5.18 -17.51 7.68
C GLN A 472 6.58 -16.93 7.41
N TYR A 473 7.02 -16.03 8.28
CA TYR A 473 8.40 -15.52 8.25
C TYR A 473 9.35 -16.60 8.81
N LEU A 474 10.02 -17.34 7.93
CA LEU A 474 10.95 -18.42 8.32
C LEU A 474 12.40 -17.93 8.52
N GLY A 475 12.67 -16.65 8.23
CA GLY A 475 13.98 -16.03 8.42
C GLY A 475 15.09 -16.58 7.51
N PHE A 476 16.33 -16.52 8.01
CA PHE A 476 17.55 -16.80 7.26
C PHE A 476 18.53 -17.68 8.06
N SER A 477 19.21 -18.60 7.39
CA SER A 477 20.38 -19.33 7.92
C SER A 477 21.64 -18.64 7.39
N GLY A 478 22.30 -17.85 8.24
CA GLY A 478 23.28 -16.87 7.75
C GLY A 478 22.59 -15.91 6.77
N SER A 479 23.09 -15.84 5.53
CA SER A 479 22.48 -15.07 4.44
C SER A 479 21.53 -15.87 3.54
N LYS A 480 21.30 -17.17 3.82
CA LYS A 480 20.46 -18.06 2.98
C LYS A 480 18.99 -17.99 3.45
N PRO A 481 18.01 -17.64 2.58
CA PRO A 481 16.61 -17.58 3.01
C PRO A 481 16.01 -18.97 3.27
N VAL A 482 15.43 -19.20 4.45
CA VAL A 482 15.00 -20.55 4.88
C VAL A 482 13.83 -21.07 4.03
N ALA A 483 12.85 -20.22 3.69
CA ALA A 483 11.71 -20.64 2.88
C ALA A 483 12.13 -21.01 1.45
N THR A 484 13.10 -20.29 0.84
CA THR A 484 13.72 -20.71 -0.43
C THR A 484 14.28 -22.13 -0.36
N LEU A 485 15.12 -22.42 0.65
CA LEU A 485 15.77 -23.72 0.77
C LEU A 485 14.72 -24.83 0.94
N LEU A 486 13.72 -24.60 1.80
CA LEU A 486 12.62 -25.52 2.07
C LEU A 486 11.80 -25.84 0.81
N ILE A 487 11.36 -24.79 0.09
CA ILE A 487 10.59 -24.92 -1.16
C ILE A 487 11.41 -25.69 -2.21
N TYR A 488 12.69 -25.33 -2.38
CA TYR A 488 13.57 -25.96 -3.36
C TYR A 488 13.84 -27.44 -3.04
N GLN A 489 14.13 -27.77 -1.77
CA GLN A 489 14.32 -29.16 -1.34
C GLN A 489 13.04 -30.00 -1.48
N CYS A 490 11.87 -29.49 -1.10
CA CYS A 490 10.60 -30.19 -1.29
C CYS A 490 10.32 -30.48 -2.78
N LEU A 491 10.56 -29.51 -3.67
CA LEU A 491 10.38 -29.68 -5.11
C LEU A 491 11.40 -30.68 -5.72
N LEU A 492 12.64 -30.74 -5.20
CA LEU A 492 13.63 -31.78 -5.53
C LEU A 492 13.28 -33.16 -4.96
N HIS A 493 12.63 -33.24 -3.81
CA HIS A 493 12.18 -34.49 -3.19
C HIS A 493 11.04 -35.10 -4.01
N TRP A 494 9.99 -34.32 -4.30
CA TRP A 494 8.86 -34.75 -5.12
C TRP A 494 9.16 -34.81 -6.63
N ARG A 495 10.42 -34.62 -7.06
CA ARG A 495 10.88 -34.54 -8.47
C ARG A 495 10.01 -33.63 -9.37
N SER A 496 9.41 -32.58 -8.80
CA SER A 496 8.37 -31.79 -9.46
C SER A 496 8.85 -31.06 -10.71
N PHE A 497 10.16 -30.78 -10.81
CA PHE A 497 10.76 -30.16 -12.00
C PHE A 497 10.73 -31.05 -13.25
N GLU A 498 10.75 -32.37 -13.08
CA GLU A 498 10.77 -33.36 -14.18
C GLU A 498 9.35 -33.80 -14.60
N ALA A 499 8.32 -33.32 -13.89
CA ALA A 499 6.94 -33.74 -14.09
C ALA A 499 6.31 -33.10 -15.35
N MET A 500 5.74 -33.94 -16.22
CA MET A 500 5.00 -33.51 -17.41
C MET A 500 3.70 -32.74 -17.07
N LYS A 501 3.13 -33.01 -15.89
CA LYS A 501 1.98 -32.29 -15.30
C LYS A 501 2.14 -32.28 -13.79
N THR A 502 1.98 -31.12 -13.15
CA THR A 502 1.92 -30.97 -11.69
C THR A 502 1.21 -29.67 -11.35
N GLY A 503 0.35 -29.68 -10.33
CA GLY A 503 -0.28 -28.49 -9.75
C GLY A 503 0.37 -28.05 -8.43
N VAL A 504 1.60 -28.50 -8.15
CA VAL A 504 2.37 -28.07 -6.97
C VAL A 504 2.85 -26.63 -7.14
N PHE A 505 3.33 -26.27 -8.33
CA PHE A 505 3.81 -24.93 -8.65
C PHE A 505 2.73 -23.85 -8.46
N ASP A 506 1.51 -24.08 -8.99
CA ASP A 506 0.41 -23.12 -8.88
C ASP A 506 -0.02 -22.88 -7.43
N ARG A 507 -0.05 -23.94 -6.60
CA ARG A 507 -0.39 -23.84 -5.17
C ARG A 507 0.69 -23.11 -4.37
N ILE A 508 1.97 -23.37 -4.64
CA ILE A 508 3.09 -22.64 -4.03
C ILE A 508 3.05 -21.16 -4.45
N LEU A 509 2.88 -20.87 -5.75
CA LEU A 509 2.81 -19.51 -6.27
C LEU A 509 1.60 -18.73 -5.72
N HIS A 510 0.45 -19.39 -5.54
CA HIS A 510 -0.72 -18.82 -4.90
C HIS A 510 -0.45 -18.48 -3.44
N ALA A 511 0.09 -19.41 -2.64
CA ALA A 511 0.41 -19.19 -1.23
C ALA A 511 1.44 -18.06 -1.04
N ILE A 512 2.44 -17.95 -1.93
CA ILE A 512 3.41 -16.85 -1.92
C ILE A 512 2.73 -15.51 -2.27
N ASN A 513 1.89 -15.45 -3.32
CA ASN A 513 1.18 -14.21 -3.65
C ASN A 513 0.25 -13.76 -2.51
N SER A 514 -0.50 -14.68 -1.90
CA SER A 514 -1.35 -14.35 -0.75
C SER A 514 -0.55 -13.85 0.45
N ALA A 515 0.67 -14.33 0.67
CA ALA A 515 1.56 -13.82 1.72
C ALA A 515 2.12 -12.41 1.41
N ILE A 516 2.39 -12.12 0.13
CA ILE A 516 2.83 -10.79 -0.34
C ILE A 516 1.67 -9.77 -0.31
N GLU A 517 0.44 -10.24 -0.54
CA GLU A 517 -0.76 -9.40 -0.60
C GLU A 517 -1.43 -9.19 0.76
N ALA A 518 -1.12 -10.01 1.77
CA ALA A 518 -1.64 -9.86 3.14
C ALA A 518 -0.99 -8.71 3.91
N GLU A 519 0.31 -8.46 3.73
CA GLU A 519 1.07 -7.42 4.44
C GLU A 519 1.94 -6.60 3.48
N HIS A 520 1.60 -5.32 3.31
CA HIS A 520 2.42 -4.37 2.57
C HIS A 520 3.50 -3.68 3.45
N ASP A 521 4.08 -4.40 4.43
CA ASP A 521 5.28 -3.92 5.14
C ASP A 521 6.52 -4.10 4.24
N VAL A 522 7.35 -3.06 4.19
CA VAL A 522 8.65 -3.05 3.49
C VAL A 522 9.52 -4.22 3.94
N ARG A 523 9.46 -4.62 5.21
CA ARG A 523 10.21 -5.79 5.72
C ARG A 523 9.71 -7.10 5.11
N THR A 524 8.38 -7.31 5.06
CA THR A 524 7.75 -8.49 4.47
C THR A 524 8.02 -8.55 2.96
N LEU A 525 7.94 -7.41 2.26
CA LEU A 525 8.32 -7.29 0.85
C LEU A 525 9.82 -7.59 0.61
N ALA A 526 10.72 -7.05 1.45
CA ALA A 526 12.16 -7.30 1.34
C ALA A 526 12.52 -8.79 1.57
N TYR A 527 11.92 -9.42 2.57
CA TYR A 527 12.02 -10.87 2.80
C TYR A 527 11.57 -11.67 1.58
N TRP A 528 10.42 -11.32 0.98
CA TRP A 528 9.96 -12.00 -0.23
C TRP A 528 10.87 -11.76 -1.43
N LEU A 529 11.38 -10.54 -1.63
CA LEU A 529 12.32 -10.24 -2.73
C LEU A 529 13.59 -11.10 -2.65
N SER A 530 14.13 -11.30 -1.45
CA SER A 530 15.27 -12.19 -1.20
C SER A 530 14.93 -13.65 -1.47
N ASN A 531 13.79 -14.15 -0.97
CA ASN A 531 13.38 -15.54 -1.15
C ASN A 531 13.11 -15.88 -2.62
N LEU A 532 12.42 -14.99 -3.34
CA LEU A 532 12.12 -15.14 -4.77
C LEU A 532 13.39 -15.10 -5.62
N SER A 533 14.31 -14.16 -5.34
CA SER A 533 15.59 -14.06 -6.04
C SER A 533 16.44 -15.32 -5.84
N ALA A 534 16.61 -15.75 -4.59
CA ALA A 534 17.37 -16.96 -4.24
C ALA A 534 16.77 -18.22 -4.88
N LEU A 535 15.43 -18.38 -4.84
CA LEU A 535 14.75 -19.51 -5.45
C LEU A 535 14.92 -19.52 -6.97
N THR A 536 14.72 -18.38 -7.64
CA THR A 536 14.85 -18.27 -9.10
C THR A 536 16.28 -18.53 -9.57
N VAL A 537 17.29 -18.08 -8.80
CA VAL A 537 18.70 -18.38 -9.06
C VAL A 537 19.02 -19.87 -8.85
N LEU A 538 18.47 -20.54 -7.83
CA LEU A 538 18.60 -21.99 -7.66
C LEU A 538 17.96 -22.78 -8.82
N LEU A 539 16.77 -22.39 -9.28
CA LEU A 539 16.15 -22.98 -10.47
C LEU A 539 17.00 -22.76 -11.72
N GLN A 540 17.45 -21.52 -11.97
CA GLN A 540 18.27 -21.16 -13.12
C GLN A 540 19.62 -21.89 -13.14
N ARG A 541 20.21 -22.21 -11.98
CA ARG A 541 21.49 -22.94 -11.86
C ARG A 541 21.34 -24.47 -11.86
N SER A 542 20.17 -25.02 -11.53
CA SER A 542 19.91 -26.47 -11.53
C SER A 542 19.25 -26.99 -12.80
N PHE A 543 18.52 -26.15 -13.54
CA PHE A 543 17.93 -26.55 -14.82
C PHE A 543 19.01 -26.74 -15.90
N LYS A 544 19.02 -27.90 -16.55
CA LYS A 544 19.94 -28.20 -17.67
C LYS A 544 19.70 -27.23 -18.82
N THR A 545 20.64 -26.32 -19.05
CA THR A 545 20.66 -25.50 -20.26
C THR A 545 21.00 -26.38 -21.45
N THR A 546 20.00 -26.71 -22.27
CA THR A 546 20.21 -27.35 -23.59
C THR A 546 20.96 -26.37 -24.49
N ARG A 547 22.29 -26.37 -24.39
CA ARG A 547 23.18 -25.53 -25.19
C ARG A 547 23.19 -26.06 -26.62
N THR A 548 22.23 -25.62 -27.43
CA THR A 548 22.25 -25.80 -28.88
C THR A 548 23.60 -25.34 -29.39
N ALA A 549 24.43 -26.27 -29.86
CA ALA A 549 25.72 -25.94 -30.43
C ALA A 549 25.49 -25.00 -31.64
N LEU A 550 26.33 -23.98 -31.78
CA LEU A 550 26.25 -22.99 -32.86
C LEU A 550 26.72 -23.61 -34.18
N SER A 551 25.91 -24.50 -34.73
CA SER A 551 26.02 -25.00 -36.10
C SER A 551 25.79 -23.84 -37.07
N THR A 552 26.88 -23.18 -37.48
CA THR A 552 26.86 -22.07 -38.42
C THR A 552 26.12 -22.45 -39.71
N PRO A 553 25.08 -21.72 -40.14
CA PRO A 553 24.32 -22.04 -41.34
C PRO A 553 25.13 -21.69 -42.59
N GLN A 554 25.96 -22.62 -43.04
CA GLN A 554 26.72 -22.46 -44.28
C GLN A 554 25.77 -22.42 -45.49
N ARG A 555 26.07 -21.56 -46.46
CA ARG A 555 25.18 -21.10 -47.54
C ARG A 555 24.43 -22.22 -48.26
N ARG A 556 23.16 -21.97 -48.61
CA ARG A 556 22.45 -22.69 -49.68
C ARG A 556 23.27 -22.69 -50.97
N ARG A 557 23.41 -23.84 -51.61
CA ARG A 557 23.41 -23.97 -53.08
C ARG A 557 22.47 -25.12 -53.47
N PHE A 558 21.91 -25.02 -54.67
CA PHE A 558 20.92 -25.96 -55.19
C PHE A 558 21.58 -27.29 -55.58
N SER A 559 20.85 -28.39 -55.42
CA SER A 559 20.37 -29.21 -56.53
C SER A 559 19.30 -30.21 -56.07
N SER A 560 18.37 -30.53 -56.97
CA SER A 560 17.44 -31.65 -56.79
C SER A 560 18.09 -32.94 -57.26
N GLU A 561 17.77 -34.09 -56.67
CA GLU A 561 17.06 -35.16 -57.39
C GLU A 561 16.51 -36.28 -56.48
N ARG A 562 15.88 -37.27 -57.11
CA ARG A 562 15.08 -38.36 -56.52
C ARG A 562 15.96 -39.42 -55.84
N THR A 563 15.40 -40.21 -54.90
CA THR A 563 15.00 -41.63 -55.15
C THR A 563 14.61 -42.39 -53.85
N PHE A 564 13.59 -43.23 -54.00
CA PHE A 564 12.88 -44.17 -53.13
C PHE A 564 13.55 -44.96 -51.96
N HIS A 565 12.70 -45.21 -50.93
CA HIS A 565 12.39 -46.50 -50.25
C HIS A 565 13.29 -47.20 -49.18
N THR A 566 12.64 -47.47 -48.02
CA THR A 566 12.48 -48.80 -47.34
C THR A 566 13.36 -49.23 -46.15
N SER A 567 12.71 -49.98 -45.24
CA SER A 567 13.18 -50.64 -43.99
C SER A 567 13.58 -49.69 -42.85
N GLN A 568 13.04 -49.74 -41.61
CA GLN A 568 12.72 -50.86 -40.70
C GLN A 568 13.91 -51.74 -40.31
N THR A 569 14.34 -51.61 -39.05
CA THR A 569 14.52 -52.73 -38.10
C THR A 569 14.39 -52.18 -36.67
N SER A 570 13.89 -52.99 -35.75
CA SER A 570 13.80 -52.67 -34.32
C SER A 570 15.09 -53.00 -33.59
N ASN A 571 15.33 -52.36 -32.44
CA ASN A 571 15.89 -53.06 -31.29
C ASN A 571 15.53 -52.34 -29.98
N ALA A 572 15.08 -53.11 -28.99
CA ALA A 572 14.84 -52.66 -27.64
C ALA A 572 15.73 -53.48 -26.70
N GLY A 573 16.31 -52.84 -25.68
CA GLY A 573 17.10 -53.53 -24.66
C GLY A 573 18.34 -52.76 -24.21
N LEU A 574 18.16 -51.90 -23.20
CA LEU A 574 19.03 -51.74 -22.02
C LEU A 574 18.54 -50.54 -21.18
N ALA A 575 17.53 -50.82 -20.34
CA ALA A 575 17.31 -50.05 -19.12
C ALA A 575 17.95 -50.80 -17.95
N TYR A 576 18.09 -50.13 -16.79
CA TYR A 576 18.89 -50.55 -15.62
C TYR A 576 20.41 -50.50 -15.79
N LEU A 577 20.99 -49.38 -15.37
CA LEU A 577 22.01 -49.32 -14.31
C LEU A 577 22.21 -47.87 -13.84
N GLY A 578 22.52 -47.66 -12.55
CA GLY A 578 23.09 -46.43 -12.00
C GLY A 578 22.32 -45.11 -12.22
N GLY A 579 21.34 -44.80 -11.36
CA GLY A 579 20.73 -43.47 -11.27
C GLY A 579 21.63 -42.43 -10.59
N GLN A 580 22.86 -42.25 -11.07
CA GLN A 580 23.88 -41.45 -10.38
C GLN A 580 23.71 -39.96 -10.70
N SER A 581 23.51 -39.14 -9.67
CA SER A 581 23.30 -37.70 -9.81
C SER A 581 24.55 -37.03 -10.39
N VAL A 582 24.45 -36.50 -11.61
CA VAL A 582 25.50 -35.68 -12.20
C VAL A 582 25.45 -34.30 -11.55
N VAL A 583 26.26 -34.15 -10.50
CA VAL A 583 26.54 -32.86 -9.86
C VAL A 583 27.10 -31.92 -10.92
N GLY A 584 26.46 -30.76 -11.09
CA GLY A 584 26.91 -29.76 -12.06
C GLY A 584 28.22 -29.09 -11.63
N ALA A 585 28.82 -28.31 -12.52
CA ALA A 585 30.00 -27.47 -12.24
C ALA A 585 29.77 -26.35 -11.20
N THR A 586 28.64 -26.39 -10.49
CA THR A 586 28.16 -25.45 -9.47
C THR A 586 27.78 -26.15 -8.15
N GLY A 587 28.07 -27.45 -8.00
CA GLY A 587 27.72 -28.25 -6.82
C GLY A 587 26.25 -28.67 -6.70
N LEU A 588 25.35 -28.10 -7.52
CA LEU A 588 23.92 -28.40 -7.49
C LEU A 588 23.54 -29.60 -8.38
N PRO A 589 22.44 -30.32 -8.07
CA PRO A 589 21.90 -31.37 -8.95
C PRO A 589 21.43 -30.80 -10.30
N GLN A 590 21.87 -31.39 -11.42
CA GLN A 590 21.35 -31.00 -12.73
C GLN A 590 20.06 -31.73 -13.10
N VAL A 591 18.97 -30.98 -13.27
CA VAL A 591 17.62 -31.49 -13.50
C VAL A 591 17.13 -31.14 -14.91
N GLU A 592 16.43 -32.07 -15.57
CA GLU A 592 15.82 -31.83 -16.89
C GLU A 592 14.40 -31.24 -16.73
N ALA A 593 14.35 -29.92 -16.54
CA ALA A 593 13.11 -29.17 -16.30
C ALA A 593 12.11 -29.31 -17.47
N LYS A 594 10.88 -29.74 -17.15
CA LYS A 594 9.75 -29.75 -18.09
C LYS A 594 9.00 -28.41 -18.07
N TYR A 595 8.08 -28.23 -19.02
CA TYR A 595 7.34 -26.98 -19.22
C TYR A 595 6.73 -26.37 -17.94
N PRO A 596 6.07 -27.11 -17.02
CA PRO A 596 5.52 -26.51 -15.79
C PRO A 596 6.58 -25.86 -14.89
N ALA A 597 7.79 -26.43 -14.85
CA ALA A 597 8.90 -25.90 -14.06
C ALA A 597 9.56 -24.67 -14.71
N LEU A 598 9.60 -24.63 -16.04
CA LEU A 598 10.05 -23.47 -16.81
C LEU A 598 9.07 -22.30 -16.67
N LEU A 599 7.76 -22.59 -16.70
CA LEU A 599 6.69 -21.61 -16.45
C LEU A 599 6.74 -21.07 -15.01
N PHE A 600 6.86 -21.94 -14.01
CA PHE A 600 7.03 -21.53 -12.61
C PHE A 600 8.23 -20.60 -12.42
N LYS A 601 9.37 -20.92 -13.05
CA LYS A 601 10.56 -20.05 -13.01
C LYS A 601 10.29 -18.67 -13.63
N GLN A 602 9.52 -18.59 -14.73
CA GLN A 602 9.13 -17.28 -15.30
C GLN A 602 8.21 -16.52 -14.34
N GLN A 603 7.18 -17.18 -13.81
CA GLN A 603 6.23 -16.56 -12.86
C GLN A 603 6.93 -16.05 -11.59
N LEU A 604 8.04 -16.67 -11.17
CA LEU A 604 8.88 -16.15 -10.09
C LEU A 604 9.68 -14.90 -10.49
N VAL A 605 10.14 -14.76 -11.75
CA VAL A 605 10.73 -13.51 -12.26
C VAL A 605 9.68 -12.40 -12.27
N ASP A 606 8.50 -12.67 -12.85
CA ASP A 606 7.38 -11.72 -12.90
C ASP A 606 7.00 -11.25 -11.47
N LEU A 607 7.15 -12.13 -10.48
CA LEU A 607 6.90 -11.83 -9.06
C LEU A 607 8.06 -11.08 -8.36
N ILE A 608 9.33 -11.31 -8.76
CA ILE A 608 10.46 -10.45 -8.35
C ILE A 608 10.21 -9.01 -8.83
N GLU A 609 9.79 -8.85 -10.08
CA GLU A 609 9.48 -7.54 -10.67
C GLU A 609 8.31 -6.85 -9.95
N LYS A 610 7.21 -7.58 -9.69
CA LYS A 610 6.07 -7.11 -8.88
C LYS A 610 6.50 -6.65 -7.48
N VAL A 611 7.29 -7.45 -6.75
CA VAL A 611 7.73 -7.13 -5.38
C VAL A 611 8.73 -5.96 -5.37
N TYR A 612 9.67 -5.92 -6.30
CA TYR A 612 10.57 -4.78 -6.48
C TYR A 612 9.78 -3.49 -6.76
N GLY A 613 8.77 -3.55 -7.63
CA GLY A 613 7.87 -2.43 -7.93
C GLY A 613 7.16 -1.92 -6.68
N MET A 614 6.59 -2.80 -5.86
CA MET A 614 5.91 -2.40 -4.60
C MET A 614 6.86 -1.77 -3.58
N ILE A 615 8.12 -2.21 -3.50
CA ILE A 615 9.14 -1.55 -2.66
C ILE A 615 9.50 -0.17 -3.23
N SER A 616 9.75 -0.07 -4.54
CA SER A 616 9.97 1.20 -5.25
C SER A 616 8.85 2.19 -4.94
N ASP A 617 7.59 1.81 -5.20
CA ASP A 617 6.45 2.70 -5.06
C ASP A 617 6.19 3.13 -3.62
N SER A 618 6.58 2.31 -2.64
CA SER A 618 6.57 2.68 -1.22
C SER A 618 7.59 3.80 -0.92
N VAL A 619 8.83 3.67 -1.41
CA VAL A 619 9.83 4.75 -1.34
C VAL A 619 9.34 6.00 -2.09
N LYS A 620 8.83 5.85 -3.33
CA LYS A 620 8.29 6.97 -4.12
C LYS A 620 7.22 7.72 -3.31
N LYS A 621 6.27 6.99 -2.71
CA LYS A 621 5.15 7.53 -1.92
C LYS A 621 5.60 8.30 -0.67
N GLU A 622 6.63 7.83 0.05
CA GLU A 622 7.19 8.55 1.21
C GLU A 622 8.00 9.79 0.81
N LEU A 623 8.74 9.73 -0.30
CA LEU A 623 9.59 10.84 -0.75
C LEU A 623 8.83 11.98 -1.44
N ASN A 624 7.78 11.67 -2.20
CA ASN A 624 6.98 12.66 -2.95
C ASN A 624 6.57 13.92 -2.15
N PRO A 625 6.00 13.83 -0.93
CA PRO A 625 5.63 15.00 -0.14
C PRO A 625 6.84 15.74 0.45
N LEU A 626 7.95 15.05 0.73
CA LEU A 626 9.19 15.69 1.21
C LEU A 626 9.87 16.48 0.08
N LEU A 627 9.89 15.93 -1.14
CA LEU A 627 10.46 16.58 -2.34
C LEU A 627 9.72 17.87 -2.73
N GLU A 628 8.45 18.01 -2.35
CA GLU A 628 7.68 19.24 -2.52
C GLU A 628 8.19 20.39 -1.62
N LEU A 629 8.62 20.05 -0.40
CA LEU A 629 9.14 20.99 0.59
C LEU A 629 10.65 21.26 0.40
N CYS A 630 11.36 20.39 -0.32
CA CYS A 630 12.79 20.51 -0.58
C CYS A 630 13.15 21.47 -1.73
N ILE A 631 12.19 21.88 -2.58
CA ILE A 631 12.49 22.72 -3.77
C ILE A 631 12.46 24.24 -3.48
N GLN A 632 12.08 24.66 -2.27
CA GLN A 632 11.99 26.07 -1.89
C GLN A 632 12.67 26.34 -0.54
N ASP A 633 13.55 27.33 -0.48
CA ASP A 633 14.12 27.85 0.76
C ASP A 633 12.99 28.39 1.66
N PRO A 634 12.77 27.85 2.87
CA PRO A 634 11.70 28.29 3.78
C PRO A 634 11.70 29.79 4.11
N ARG A 635 12.84 30.47 3.96
CA ARG A 635 13.00 31.92 4.17
C ARG A 635 12.35 32.75 3.06
N THR A 636 12.11 32.17 1.88
CA THR A 636 11.44 32.86 0.75
C THR A 636 9.92 32.86 0.87
N SER A 637 9.35 31.90 1.62
CA SER A 637 7.90 31.77 1.84
C SER A 637 7.35 32.88 2.75
N HIS A 638 8.15 33.37 3.70
CA HIS A 638 7.77 34.42 4.63
C HIS A 638 8.29 35.79 4.17
N SER A 639 7.49 36.48 3.37
CA SER A 639 7.77 37.88 3.04
C SER A 639 7.73 38.76 4.32
N ASN A 640 8.73 39.61 4.46
CA ASN A 640 8.87 40.64 5.50
C ASN A 640 9.05 40.14 6.95
N LEU A 641 10.24 39.63 7.28
CA LEU A 641 10.86 39.94 8.57
C LEU A 641 12.39 40.09 8.43
N ALA A 642 13.05 40.69 9.42
CA ALA A 642 14.38 41.30 9.25
C ALA A 642 15.53 40.30 9.05
N LYS A 643 16.55 40.72 8.28
CA LYS A 643 17.84 40.02 8.15
C LYS A 643 18.50 39.87 9.52
N SER A 644 18.70 38.64 9.97
CA SER A 644 19.48 38.32 11.18
C SER A 644 20.58 37.31 10.83
N ASN A 645 21.84 37.75 10.91
CA ASN A 645 22.99 36.86 10.72
C ASN A 645 23.23 36.08 12.01
N THR A 646 22.97 34.77 12.00
CA THR A 646 23.35 33.85 13.08
C THR A 646 24.08 32.64 12.50
N ASN A 647 25.20 32.25 13.12
CA ASN A 647 26.14 31.29 12.55
C ASN A 647 25.79 29.84 12.89
N GLY A 648 26.07 28.92 11.97
CA GLY A 648 26.12 27.46 12.21
C GLY A 648 24.78 26.78 12.49
N LEU A 649 24.28 26.93 13.71
CA LEU A 649 23.14 26.15 14.24
C LEU A 649 21.83 26.36 13.47
N GLY A 650 21.66 27.49 12.77
CA GLY A 650 20.48 27.77 11.96
C GLY A 650 20.31 26.90 10.70
N GLN A 651 21.38 26.22 10.22
CA GLN A 651 21.33 25.47 8.96
C GLN A 651 20.64 24.10 9.09
N GLN A 652 20.76 23.39 10.22
CA GLN A 652 20.08 22.10 10.40
C GLN A 652 18.55 22.24 10.37
N ASN A 653 18.00 23.28 11.00
CA ASN A 653 16.55 23.56 10.94
C ASN A 653 16.09 23.98 9.53
N GLN A 654 16.95 24.56 8.70
CA GLN A 654 16.63 24.88 7.30
C GLN A 654 16.62 23.60 6.44
N LEU A 655 17.54 22.66 6.65
CA LEU A 655 17.64 21.41 5.90
C LEU A 655 16.77 20.26 6.44
N ALA A 656 15.86 20.51 7.39
CA ALA A 656 15.06 19.47 8.04
C ALA A 656 14.28 18.55 7.05
N HIS A 657 13.78 19.09 5.94
CA HIS A 657 13.11 18.30 4.89
C HIS A 657 14.08 17.35 4.17
N TRP A 658 15.29 17.82 3.85
CA TRP A 658 16.35 17.02 3.22
C TRP A 658 16.89 15.94 4.16
N LEU A 659 17.09 16.26 5.44
CA LEU A 659 17.50 15.28 6.46
C LEU A 659 16.43 14.18 6.67
N ASN A 660 15.14 14.51 6.51
CA ASN A 660 14.07 13.51 6.49
C ASN A 660 14.13 12.60 5.25
N ILE A 661 14.47 13.13 4.06
CA ILE A 661 14.72 12.29 2.87
C ILE A 661 15.90 11.34 3.11
N VAL A 662 17.02 11.84 3.65
CA VAL A 662 18.18 11.01 4.02
C VAL A 662 17.79 9.91 5.02
N LYS A 663 16.94 10.23 6.00
CA LYS A 663 16.42 9.25 6.97
C LYS A 663 15.55 8.17 6.33
N VAL A 664 14.67 8.52 5.39
CA VAL A 664 13.87 7.52 4.62
C VAL A 664 14.80 6.61 3.82
N LEU A 665 15.75 7.19 3.06
CA LEU A 665 16.71 6.41 2.27
C LEU A 665 17.55 5.45 3.13
N ALA A 666 18.02 5.90 4.30
CA ALA A 666 18.73 5.06 5.27
C ALA A 666 17.86 3.93 5.82
N ASN A 667 16.63 4.21 6.26
CA ASN A 667 15.71 3.20 6.78
C ASN A 667 15.47 2.06 5.77
N TYR A 668 15.21 2.40 4.51
CA TYR A 668 15.02 1.40 3.45
C TYR A 668 16.30 0.61 3.17
N LEU A 669 17.46 1.27 3.11
CA LEU A 669 18.75 0.59 2.91
C LEU A 669 19.03 -0.44 4.02
N ASP A 670 18.75 -0.09 5.27
CA ASP A 670 18.98 -0.97 6.42
C ASP A 670 17.96 -2.13 6.48
N VAL A 671 16.69 -1.90 6.14
CA VAL A 671 15.69 -2.99 6.01
C VAL A 671 16.05 -3.97 4.88
N LEU A 672 16.52 -3.47 3.74
CA LEU A 672 16.94 -4.30 2.60
C LEU A 672 18.21 -5.11 2.94
N LYS A 673 19.19 -4.50 3.63
CA LYS A 673 20.37 -5.20 4.16
C LYS A 673 20.02 -6.27 5.19
N ALA A 674 19.15 -5.96 6.14
CA ALA A 674 18.73 -6.87 7.20
C ALA A 674 17.94 -8.10 6.70
N ASN A 675 17.33 -8.01 5.53
CA ASN A 675 16.67 -9.13 4.84
C ASN A 675 17.53 -9.74 3.72
N HIS A 676 18.83 -9.44 3.66
CA HIS A 676 19.79 -10.00 2.70
C HIS A 676 19.37 -9.87 1.22
N VAL A 677 18.71 -8.76 0.86
CA VAL A 677 18.28 -8.51 -0.53
C VAL A 677 19.52 -8.43 -1.44
N PRO A 678 19.53 -9.11 -2.61
CA PRO A 678 20.66 -9.08 -3.53
C PRO A 678 21.10 -7.65 -3.83
N SER A 679 22.37 -7.33 -3.62
CA SER A 679 22.86 -5.95 -3.67
C SER A 679 22.69 -5.28 -5.02
N ILE A 680 22.66 -6.03 -6.12
CA ILE A 680 22.29 -5.52 -7.45
C ILE A 680 20.88 -4.91 -7.48
N LEU A 681 19.89 -5.50 -6.79
CA LEU A 681 18.52 -4.99 -6.74
C LEU A 681 18.45 -3.72 -5.89
N VAL A 682 19.15 -3.70 -4.75
CA VAL A 682 19.24 -2.53 -3.87
C VAL A 682 19.95 -1.36 -4.59
N HIS A 683 21.04 -1.64 -5.30
CA HIS A 683 21.76 -0.66 -6.12
C HIS A 683 20.86 -0.05 -7.20
N LYS A 684 20.14 -0.90 -7.94
CA LYS A 684 19.23 -0.48 -9.00
C LYS A 684 18.04 0.32 -8.46
N LEU A 685 17.51 -0.05 -7.29
CA LEU A 685 16.50 0.73 -6.57
C LEU A 685 17.00 2.14 -6.24
N PHE A 686 18.16 2.29 -5.60
CA PHE A 686 18.64 3.63 -5.23
C PHE A 686 19.05 4.48 -6.44
N VAL A 687 19.54 3.89 -7.54
CA VAL A 687 19.72 4.60 -8.82
C VAL A 687 18.38 5.10 -9.37
N GLN A 688 17.34 4.28 -9.37
CA GLN A 688 16.00 4.65 -9.86
C GLN A 688 15.35 5.73 -8.96
N ILE A 689 15.50 5.63 -7.64
CA ILE A 689 15.01 6.63 -6.69
C ILE A 689 15.79 7.95 -6.81
N PHE A 690 17.11 7.94 -7.01
CA PHE A 690 17.87 9.17 -7.27
C PHE A 690 17.49 9.79 -8.63
N SER A 691 17.17 8.98 -9.64
CA SER A 691 16.61 9.46 -10.91
C SER A 691 15.22 10.09 -10.74
N LEU A 692 14.37 9.57 -9.86
CA LEU A 692 13.09 10.19 -9.53
C LEU A 692 13.27 11.54 -8.83
N ILE A 693 14.20 11.63 -7.87
CA ILE A 693 14.53 12.87 -7.17
C ILE A 693 15.03 13.93 -8.16
N ASP A 694 15.88 13.54 -9.12
CA ASP A 694 16.35 14.38 -10.22
C ASP A 694 15.18 14.92 -11.06
N VAL A 695 14.37 14.01 -11.62
CA VAL A 695 13.19 14.32 -12.44
C VAL A 695 12.24 15.28 -11.72
N GLN A 696 11.89 14.98 -10.46
CA GLN A 696 10.94 15.81 -9.72
C GLN A 696 11.48 17.19 -9.39
N LEU A 697 12.67 17.29 -8.80
CA LEU A 697 13.22 18.59 -8.40
C LEU A 697 13.49 19.46 -9.64
N PHE A 698 14.03 18.88 -10.71
CA PHE A 698 14.32 19.59 -11.96
C PHE A 698 13.03 20.05 -12.66
N ASN A 699 12.00 19.21 -12.76
CA ASN A 699 10.71 19.60 -13.33
C ASN A 699 10.02 20.69 -12.49
N ARG A 700 10.03 20.56 -11.14
CA ARG A 700 9.51 21.60 -10.23
C ARG A 700 10.26 22.93 -10.40
N LEU A 701 11.58 22.90 -10.61
CA LEU A 701 12.41 24.08 -10.91
C LEU A 701 12.07 24.71 -12.27
N LEU A 702 11.89 23.92 -13.33
CA LEU A 702 11.53 24.41 -14.68
C LEU A 702 10.11 25.00 -14.77
N LEU A 703 9.22 24.65 -13.85
CA LEU A 703 7.84 25.13 -13.81
C LEU A 703 7.67 26.41 -12.96
N ARG A 704 8.51 26.63 -11.95
CA ARG A 704 8.31 27.65 -10.91
C ARG A 704 9.42 28.71 -10.92
N ARG A 705 9.05 29.97 -11.18
CA ARG A 705 10.02 31.08 -11.29
C ARG A 705 10.73 31.36 -9.97
N GLU A 706 9.99 31.29 -8.88
CA GLU A 706 10.44 31.48 -7.50
C GLU A 706 11.47 30.43 -7.03
N CYS A 707 11.57 29.29 -7.72
CA CYS A 707 12.61 28.28 -7.46
C CYS A 707 13.95 28.61 -8.15
N CYS A 708 13.98 29.56 -9.08
CA CYS A 708 15.15 29.92 -9.87
C CYS A 708 15.92 31.13 -9.30
N SER A 709 16.16 31.17 -7.99
CA SER A 709 16.96 32.22 -7.34
C SER A 709 18.38 31.76 -6.97
N PHE A 710 19.24 32.71 -6.61
CA PHE A 710 20.57 32.38 -6.05
C PHE A 710 20.44 31.74 -4.67
N SER A 711 19.60 32.31 -3.79
CA SER A 711 19.33 31.76 -2.45
C SER A 711 18.77 30.33 -2.49
N ASN A 712 17.83 30.06 -3.39
CA ASN A 712 17.24 28.74 -3.55
C ASN A 712 18.22 27.75 -4.19
N GLY A 713 19.08 28.23 -5.10
CA GLY A 713 20.23 27.47 -5.59
C GLY A 713 21.10 26.96 -4.45
N GLU A 714 21.56 27.85 -3.56
CA GLU A 714 22.38 27.47 -2.40
C GLU A 714 21.66 26.52 -1.43
N TYR A 715 20.35 26.73 -1.18
CA TYR A 715 19.55 25.84 -0.34
C TYR A 715 19.44 24.42 -0.92
N VAL A 716 19.05 24.29 -2.20
CA VAL A 716 18.96 22.98 -2.87
C VAL A 716 20.35 22.36 -3.01
N LYS A 717 21.41 23.14 -3.21
CA LYS A 717 22.80 22.65 -3.26
C LYS A 717 23.25 22.02 -1.96
N ALA A 718 22.94 22.65 -0.81
CA ALA A 718 23.22 22.09 0.50
C ALA A 718 22.42 20.79 0.75
N GLY A 719 21.14 20.75 0.36
CA GLY A 719 20.34 19.53 0.41
C GLY A 719 20.86 18.37 -0.46
N LEU A 720 21.33 18.68 -1.67
CA LEU A 720 21.99 17.70 -2.55
C LEU A 720 23.33 17.22 -1.98
N ALA A 721 24.03 18.02 -1.17
CA ALA A 721 25.25 17.59 -0.49
C ALA A 721 24.97 16.54 0.60
N GLU A 722 23.86 16.65 1.33
CA GLU A 722 23.41 15.62 2.27
C GLU A 722 23.06 14.30 1.56
N LEU A 723 22.38 14.36 0.40
CA LEU A 723 22.15 13.18 -0.44
C LEU A 723 23.45 12.55 -0.95
N LYS A 724 24.45 13.37 -1.30
CA LYS A 724 25.78 12.88 -1.68
C LYS A 724 26.46 12.15 -0.53
N HIS A 725 26.51 12.78 0.65
CA HIS A 725 27.14 12.19 1.84
C HIS A 725 26.48 10.86 2.24
N TRP A 726 25.15 10.77 2.15
CA TRP A 726 24.45 9.49 2.29
C TRP A 726 24.86 8.47 1.22
N SER A 727 24.92 8.88 -0.07
CA SER A 727 25.29 7.99 -1.18
C SER A 727 26.74 7.48 -1.09
N ASP A 728 27.67 8.30 -0.60
CA ASP A 728 29.06 7.91 -0.35
C ASP A 728 29.14 6.91 0.84
N ASN A 729 28.41 7.15 1.92
CA ASN A 729 28.38 6.29 3.11
C ASN A 729 27.58 4.98 2.93
N ALA A 730 26.60 4.95 2.03
CA ALA A 730 25.81 3.75 1.71
C ALA A 730 26.63 2.60 1.08
N THR A 731 27.90 2.88 0.75
CA THR A 731 28.90 2.09 0.03
C THR A 731 28.65 1.95 -1.48
N ARG A 732 29.75 1.76 -2.22
CA ARG A 732 29.73 1.59 -3.68
C ARG A 732 28.87 0.41 -4.13
N GLU A 733 28.73 -0.61 -3.30
CA GLU A 733 27.88 -1.77 -3.59
C GLU A 733 26.40 -1.38 -3.68
N PHE A 734 25.87 -0.62 -2.71
CA PHE A 734 24.43 -0.33 -2.61
C PHE A 734 23.99 1.01 -3.21
N ALA A 735 24.89 1.97 -3.41
CA ALA A 735 24.54 3.29 -3.97
C ALA A 735 25.57 3.87 -4.96
N GLY A 736 26.60 3.09 -5.34
CA GLY A 736 27.80 3.59 -6.04
C GLY A 736 27.66 4.13 -7.47
N SER A 737 26.43 4.29 -7.99
CA SER A 737 26.13 5.08 -9.20
C SER A 737 24.86 5.93 -9.09
N ALA A 738 24.30 6.06 -7.88
CA ALA A 738 23.06 6.80 -7.66
C ALA A 738 23.28 8.33 -7.76
N TRP A 739 24.43 8.83 -7.29
CA TRP A 739 24.81 10.25 -7.35
C TRP A 739 24.88 10.80 -8.80
N GLU A 740 25.18 9.94 -9.77
CA GLU A 740 25.22 10.24 -11.20
C GLU A 740 23.82 10.38 -11.82
N ALA A 741 22.77 9.85 -11.17
CA ALA A 741 21.39 10.02 -11.61
C ALA A 741 20.86 11.45 -11.34
N LEU A 742 21.34 12.13 -10.28
CA LEU A 742 20.99 13.51 -9.92
C LEU A 742 21.55 14.60 -10.87
N LYS A 743 21.88 14.25 -12.11
CA LYS A 743 22.67 15.09 -13.02
C LYS A 743 21.96 16.37 -13.47
N HIS A 744 20.65 16.36 -13.70
CA HIS A 744 19.97 17.53 -14.26
C HIS A 744 19.69 18.57 -13.16
N ILE A 745 19.21 18.15 -11.98
CA ILE A 745 19.02 19.06 -10.85
C ILE A 745 20.35 19.63 -10.37
N ARG A 746 21.41 18.81 -10.25
CA ARG A 746 22.74 19.28 -9.84
C ARG A 746 23.27 20.34 -10.79
N GLN A 747 23.25 20.11 -12.10
CA GLN A 747 23.78 21.07 -13.08
C GLN A 747 22.93 22.34 -13.17
N ALA A 748 21.61 22.23 -13.03
CA ALA A 748 20.73 23.40 -12.91
C ALA A 748 21.05 24.25 -11.66
N VAL A 749 21.26 23.59 -10.52
CA VAL A 749 21.58 24.24 -9.24
C VAL A 749 22.99 24.83 -9.24
N ASP A 750 23.99 24.11 -9.74
CA ASP A 750 25.35 24.63 -9.91
C ASP A 750 25.34 25.86 -10.85
N PHE A 751 24.53 25.87 -11.92
CA PHE A 751 24.29 27.05 -12.73
C PHE A 751 23.64 28.20 -11.92
N LEU A 752 22.58 27.94 -11.15
CA LEU A 752 21.95 28.96 -10.27
C LEU A 752 22.95 29.57 -9.27
N VAL A 753 23.95 28.81 -8.83
CA VAL A 753 24.95 29.22 -7.82
C VAL A 753 26.19 29.92 -8.40
N ILE A 754 26.44 29.91 -9.71
CA ILE A 754 27.62 30.59 -10.29
C ILE A 754 27.62 32.08 -9.92
N SER A 755 28.67 32.56 -9.24
CA SER A 755 28.80 33.97 -8.81
C SER A 755 29.15 34.92 -9.96
N LEU A 756 29.71 34.40 -11.06
CA LEU A 756 30.23 35.13 -12.22
C LEU A 756 29.46 34.84 -13.53
N LYS A 757 28.13 34.66 -13.46
CA LYS A 757 27.27 34.44 -14.65
C LYS A 757 27.50 35.43 -15.82
N PRO A 758 27.77 36.73 -15.61
CA PRO A 758 27.98 37.67 -16.71
C PRO A 758 29.29 37.46 -17.50
N MET A 759 30.25 36.70 -16.95
CA MET A 759 31.64 36.61 -17.44
C MET A 759 31.98 35.27 -18.13
N ARG A 760 31.00 34.39 -18.38
CA ARG A 760 31.20 33.10 -19.06
C ARG A 760 30.41 33.01 -20.36
N THR A 761 31.01 32.40 -21.39
CA THR A 761 30.33 32.17 -22.66
C THR A 761 29.35 31.01 -22.59
N LEU A 762 28.41 30.94 -23.55
CA LEU A 762 27.50 29.80 -23.69
C LEU A 762 28.25 28.47 -23.87
N ARG A 763 29.43 28.50 -24.51
CA ARG A 763 30.25 27.31 -24.72
C ARG A 763 30.85 26.81 -23.41
N GLU A 764 31.40 27.70 -22.57
CA GLU A 764 31.89 27.33 -21.24
C GLU A 764 30.76 26.81 -20.34
N ILE A 765 29.60 27.46 -20.32
CA ILE A 765 28.47 27.02 -19.48
C ILE A 765 27.95 25.64 -19.94
N ARG A 766 27.88 25.35 -21.24
CA ARG A 766 27.49 24.02 -21.74
C ARG A 766 28.56 22.95 -21.53
N ALA A 767 29.84 23.29 -21.65
CA ALA A 767 30.95 22.34 -21.55
C ALA A 767 31.37 22.05 -20.10
N ASP A 768 31.43 23.06 -19.24
CA ASP A 768 31.99 22.96 -17.88
C ASP A 768 30.91 22.67 -16.81
N VAL A 769 29.64 22.96 -17.11
CA VAL A 769 28.55 22.91 -16.10
C VAL A 769 27.35 22.12 -16.62
N CYS A 770 26.67 22.60 -17.66
CA CYS A 770 25.36 22.11 -18.12
C CYS A 770 25.46 21.09 -19.26
N GLN A 771 26.26 20.04 -19.09
CA GLN A 771 26.47 19.00 -20.10
C GLN A 771 25.23 18.12 -20.38
N ALA A 772 24.34 17.96 -19.40
CA ALA A 772 23.16 17.09 -19.46
C ALA A 772 21.87 17.83 -19.81
N LEU A 773 21.85 19.17 -19.75
CA LEU A 773 20.67 19.98 -20.06
C LEU A 773 20.57 20.23 -21.58
N SER A 774 19.35 20.18 -22.13
CA SER A 774 19.09 20.68 -23.49
C SER A 774 19.20 22.22 -23.55
N ILE A 775 19.34 22.79 -24.74
CA ILE A 775 19.44 24.25 -24.88
C ILE A 775 18.10 24.90 -24.50
N GLN A 776 16.99 24.23 -24.78
CA GLN A 776 15.64 24.65 -24.37
C GLN A 776 15.46 24.65 -22.83
N GLN A 777 15.99 23.63 -22.13
CA GLN A 777 15.98 23.59 -20.66
C GLN A 777 16.83 24.72 -20.06
N LEU A 778 18.03 24.95 -20.61
CA LEU A 778 18.90 26.05 -20.19
C LEU A 778 18.25 27.42 -20.46
N GLU A 779 17.62 27.64 -21.63
CA GLU A 779 16.85 28.85 -21.93
C GLU A 779 15.70 29.06 -20.93
N ARG A 780 15.00 27.98 -20.57
CA ARG A 780 13.89 28.04 -19.60
C ARG A 780 14.36 28.48 -18.21
N ILE A 781 15.47 27.95 -17.70
CA ILE A 781 16.06 28.38 -16.41
C ILE A 781 16.53 29.84 -16.50
N VAL A 782 17.28 30.18 -17.56
CA VAL A 782 17.82 31.52 -17.80
C VAL A 782 16.71 32.58 -17.90
N GLY A 783 15.58 32.25 -18.53
CA GLY A 783 14.42 33.14 -18.65
C GLY A 783 13.63 33.35 -17.36
N MET A 784 13.85 32.53 -16.34
CA MET A 784 13.18 32.63 -15.03
C MET A 784 14.07 33.21 -13.93
N TYR A 785 15.40 33.09 -14.07
CA TYR A 785 16.40 33.40 -13.04
C TYR A 785 16.24 34.78 -12.38
N LEU A 786 16.48 34.84 -11.07
CA LEU A 786 16.50 36.06 -10.25
C LEU A 786 17.70 36.06 -9.29
N ASP A 787 18.57 37.07 -9.38
CA ASP A 787 19.56 37.35 -8.33
C ASP A 787 18.91 38.18 -7.23
N ASP A 788 18.49 37.50 -6.16
CA ASP A 788 17.78 38.06 -5.01
C ASP A 788 18.70 38.53 -3.87
N VAL A 789 19.99 38.15 -3.92
CA VAL A 789 20.97 38.47 -2.88
C VAL A 789 21.79 39.73 -3.22
N ASN A 790 22.27 39.85 -4.46
CA ASN A 790 23.12 40.97 -4.87
C ASN A 790 22.38 42.02 -5.74
N GLY A 791 21.18 41.68 -6.24
CA GLY A 791 20.34 42.57 -7.05
C GLY A 791 20.96 43.06 -8.36
N SER A 792 22.07 42.46 -8.81
CA SER A 792 22.94 43.02 -9.85
C SER A 792 23.65 41.99 -10.74
N ASN A 793 23.42 40.69 -10.53
CA ASN A 793 23.91 39.63 -11.43
C ASN A 793 22.90 39.37 -12.57
N THR A 794 22.59 40.41 -13.35
CA THR A 794 21.89 40.26 -14.63
C THR A 794 22.73 39.42 -15.59
N ILE A 795 22.14 38.34 -16.09
CA ILE A 795 22.76 37.47 -17.11
C ILE A 795 23.16 38.31 -18.33
N SER A 796 24.36 38.10 -18.88
CA SER A 796 24.88 38.90 -19.99
C SER A 796 23.94 38.85 -21.19
N ALA A 797 23.66 40.04 -21.78
CA ALA A 797 22.82 40.18 -22.96
C ALA A 797 23.38 39.43 -24.18
N GLU A 798 24.70 39.29 -24.25
CA GLU A 798 25.38 38.47 -25.27
C GLU A 798 25.05 36.98 -25.08
N PHE A 799 25.32 36.42 -23.90
CA PHE A 799 24.99 35.04 -23.55
C PHE A 799 23.49 34.73 -23.80
N ALA A 800 22.59 35.61 -23.36
CA ALA A 800 21.16 35.45 -23.53
C ALA A 800 20.72 35.51 -25.01
N SER A 801 21.47 36.22 -25.86
CA SER A 801 21.23 36.28 -27.30
C SER A 801 21.79 35.05 -28.02
N SER A 802 22.99 34.58 -27.67
CA SER A 802 23.57 33.33 -28.17
C SER A 802 22.71 32.12 -27.80
N LEU A 803 22.16 32.08 -26.58
CA LEU A 803 21.29 31.01 -26.12
C LEU A 803 19.99 30.95 -26.93
N LYS A 804 19.37 32.11 -27.19
CA LYS A 804 18.19 32.24 -28.06
C LYS A 804 18.45 31.89 -29.52
N ALA A 805 19.66 32.12 -30.02
CA ALA A 805 20.05 31.67 -31.36
C ALA A 805 20.16 30.13 -31.40
N ALA A 806 20.93 29.55 -30.48
CA ALA A 806 21.16 28.11 -30.42
C ALA A 806 19.87 27.30 -30.14
N ALA A 807 18.95 27.82 -29.30
CA ALA A 807 17.66 27.19 -29.05
C ALA A 807 16.76 27.15 -30.30
N ARG A 808 16.85 28.16 -31.17
CA ARG A 808 16.15 28.18 -32.47
C ARG A 808 16.76 27.20 -33.48
N GLU A 809 18.08 27.01 -33.45
CA GLU A 809 18.76 26.01 -34.29
C GLU A 809 18.40 24.57 -33.84
N GLU A 810 18.38 24.31 -32.53
CA GLU A 810 17.97 23.01 -31.97
C GLU A 810 16.48 22.71 -32.25
N ALA A 811 15.59 23.71 -32.10
CA ALA A 811 14.17 23.58 -32.41
C ALA A 811 13.87 23.36 -33.92
N ASN A 812 14.76 23.79 -34.81
CA ASN A 812 14.62 23.58 -36.26
C ASN A 812 15.15 22.22 -36.74
N THR A 813 15.83 21.44 -35.89
CA THR A 813 16.53 20.20 -36.28
C THR A 813 15.93 18.91 -35.72
N VAL A 814 15.15 18.97 -34.63
CA VAL A 814 14.56 17.78 -33.98
C VAL A 814 13.08 18.01 -33.66
N THR A 815 12.20 17.16 -34.18
CA THR A 815 10.73 17.31 -34.12
C THR A 815 10.10 16.91 -32.78
N THR A 816 10.88 16.36 -31.84
CA THR A 816 10.41 15.86 -30.55
C THR A 816 11.42 16.15 -29.45
N PHE A 817 11.18 17.22 -28.70
CA PHE A 817 11.81 17.46 -27.40
C PHE A 817 10.71 17.73 -26.36
N SER A 818 10.74 17.00 -25.25
CA SER A 818 10.10 17.46 -24.02
C SER A 818 11.08 18.36 -23.29
N ILE A 819 10.58 19.48 -22.74
CA ILE A 819 11.38 20.35 -21.85
C ILE A 819 11.45 19.73 -20.45
N LEU A 820 10.41 19.01 -20.03
CA LEU A 820 10.35 18.27 -18.79
C LEU A 820 10.96 16.86 -18.97
N LEU A 821 11.53 16.32 -17.91
CA LEU A 821 12.01 14.93 -17.86
C LEU A 821 10.85 13.98 -17.52
N ASP A 822 10.84 12.79 -18.12
CA ASP A 822 9.88 11.73 -17.85
C ASP A 822 10.42 10.77 -16.76
N ASP A 823 9.53 10.17 -15.95
CA ASP A 823 9.90 9.16 -14.93
C ASP A 823 9.95 7.75 -15.54
N ASP A 824 11.15 7.23 -15.75
CA ASP A 824 11.34 5.87 -16.27
C ASP A 824 10.98 4.82 -15.21
N SER A 825 9.73 4.35 -15.30
CA SER A 825 9.16 3.32 -14.44
C SER A 825 9.39 1.89 -14.96
N SER A 826 10.32 1.69 -15.91
CA SER A 826 10.73 0.35 -16.33
C SER A 826 11.51 -0.41 -15.24
N ILE A 827 11.57 -1.73 -15.35
CA ILE A 827 12.38 -2.57 -14.47
C ILE A 827 13.86 -2.43 -14.87
N PRO A 828 14.75 -1.94 -13.99
CA PRO A 828 16.10 -1.55 -14.39
C PRO A 828 17.13 -2.71 -14.37
N PHE A 829 16.71 -3.97 -14.29
CA PHE A 829 17.56 -5.16 -14.19
C PHE A 829 16.99 -6.35 -14.98
N SER A 830 17.82 -7.38 -15.19
CA SER A 830 17.41 -8.67 -15.74
C SER A 830 17.71 -9.83 -14.78
N LEU A 831 17.09 -11.00 -14.98
CA LEU A 831 17.42 -12.22 -14.24
C LEU A 831 18.90 -12.61 -14.37
N ASP A 832 19.55 -12.29 -15.49
CA ASP A 832 20.97 -12.58 -15.72
C ASP A 832 21.87 -11.73 -14.81
N ASP A 833 21.51 -10.46 -14.56
CA ASP A 833 22.22 -9.59 -13.61
C ASP A 833 22.15 -10.13 -12.18
N ILE A 834 20.97 -10.60 -11.75
CA ILE A 834 20.76 -11.27 -10.45
C ILE A 834 21.59 -12.56 -10.39
N THR A 835 21.53 -13.39 -11.43
CA THR A 835 22.19 -14.70 -11.48
C THR A 835 23.72 -14.60 -11.50
N LYS A 836 24.28 -13.51 -12.04
CA LYS A 836 25.73 -13.22 -12.07
C LYS A 836 26.26 -12.65 -10.76
N THR A 837 25.48 -11.84 -10.06
CA THR A 837 25.93 -11.11 -8.86
C THR A 837 25.63 -11.85 -7.57
N MET A 838 24.55 -12.65 -7.51
CA MET A 838 24.19 -13.40 -6.31
C MET A 838 25.20 -14.53 -6.03
N PRO A 839 25.70 -14.71 -4.80
CA PRO A 839 26.64 -15.79 -4.44
C PRO A 839 26.15 -17.20 -4.79
N ILE A 840 27.05 -18.18 -4.79
CA ILE A 840 26.66 -19.60 -4.88
C ILE A 840 25.99 -19.99 -3.56
N ILE A 841 24.71 -20.36 -3.63
CA ILE A 841 23.97 -20.93 -2.51
C ILE A 841 24.34 -22.41 -2.44
N GLU A 842 25.40 -22.71 -1.70
CA GLU A 842 25.75 -24.08 -1.35
C GLU A 842 24.69 -24.65 -0.40
N MET A 843 24.18 -25.84 -0.72
CA MET A 843 23.22 -26.56 0.12
C MET A 843 24.00 -27.42 1.11
N ALA A 844 24.12 -27.01 2.37
CA ALA A 844 24.65 -27.84 3.44
C ALA A 844 23.49 -28.49 4.20
N ASP A 845 23.63 -29.75 4.62
CA ASP A 845 22.55 -30.47 5.29
C ASP A 845 22.13 -29.81 6.62
N ASP A 846 23.06 -29.13 7.30
CA ASP A 846 22.79 -28.33 8.51
C ASP A 846 21.90 -27.09 8.27
N ASP A 847 21.83 -26.53 7.05
CA ASP A 847 21.15 -25.24 6.78
C ASP A 847 19.66 -25.25 7.15
N LEU A 848 19.01 -26.41 7.01
CA LEU A 848 17.59 -26.64 7.34
C LEU A 848 17.42 -27.52 8.59
N LEU A 849 18.48 -28.11 9.13
CA LEU A 849 18.42 -29.13 10.17
C LEU A 849 17.82 -28.61 11.49
N ARG A 850 17.98 -27.31 11.77
CA ARG A 850 17.27 -26.62 12.85
C ARG A 850 15.77 -26.50 12.57
N PHE A 851 15.38 -25.98 11.40
CA PHE A 851 13.97 -25.80 11.03
C PHE A 851 13.20 -27.13 11.01
N VAL A 852 13.80 -28.20 10.49
CA VAL A 852 13.19 -29.54 10.44
C VAL A 852 13.09 -30.18 11.84
N ARG A 853 14.03 -29.88 12.76
CA ARG A 853 13.92 -30.30 14.17
C ARG A 853 12.76 -29.62 14.88
N GLU A 854 12.52 -28.34 14.57
CA GLU A 854 11.40 -27.55 15.09
C GLU A 854 10.06 -27.92 14.40
N ASN A 855 10.10 -28.49 13.17
CA ASN A 855 8.94 -28.86 12.36
C ASN A 855 9.02 -30.32 11.86
N PRO A 856 8.64 -31.32 12.67
CA PRO A 856 8.85 -32.74 12.38
C PRO A 856 8.11 -33.26 11.13
N GLY A 857 7.12 -32.53 10.60
CA GLY A 857 6.47 -32.85 9.32
C GLY A 857 7.43 -32.85 8.12
N PHE A 858 8.60 -32.18 8.22
CA PHE A 858 9.62 -32.16 7.16
C PHE A 858 10.75 -33.18 7.36
N ALA A 859 10.61 -34.13 8.30
CA ALA A 859 11.65 -35.13 8.59
C ALA A 859 12.06 -35.99 7.37
N PHE A 860 11.19 -36.10 6.35
CA PHE A 860 11.51 -36.75 5.07
C PHE A 860 12.69 -36.10 4.32
N LEU A 861 12.96 -34.81 4.53
CA LEU A 861 14.11 -34.12 3.92
C LEU A 861 15.46 -34.61 4.47
N LEU A 862 15.49 -35.07 5.73
CA LEU A 862 16.70 -35.58 6.38
C LEU A 862 16.98 -37.07 6.08
N GLN A 863 16.06 -37.78 5.42
CA GLN A 863 16.21 -39.21 5.11
C GLN A 863 17.05 -39.47 3.84
N ARG A 864 17.64 -38.45 3.23
CA ARG A 864 18.34 -38.53 1.94
C ARG A 864 19.81 -38.93 2.09
N GLY A 865 20.08 -39.99 2.86
CA GLY A 865 21.40 -40.39 3.35
C GLY A 865 21.79 -41.86 3.17
N GLU A 866 21.11 -42.61 2.29
CA GLU A 866 21.50 -43.94 1.80
C GLU A 866 21.36 -44.03 0.26
#